data_AF-A0A971CPN9-F1
#
_entry.id   AF-A0A971CPN9-F1
#
_cell.length_a   1.000
_cell.length_b   1.000
_cell.length_c   1.000
_cell.angle_alpha   90.00
_cell.angle_beta   90.00
_cell.angle_gamma   90.00
#
_symmetry.space_group_name_H-M   'P 1'
#
loop_
_entity.id
_entity.type
_entity.pdbx_description
1 polymer ?
#
loop_
_entity_poly.entity_id
_entity_poly.type
_entity_poly.pdbx_seq_one_letter_code
_entity_poly.pdbx_strand_id
1 'polypeptide(L)'
;MRRESVGILNKARGQALLALVLVVVLALGAWPSVALGTPATGAIRVDLPMAASPDLSLPMEEALSLPGYDLNARPGEPRLPVRTLQVLLPSVADLGSVAVSFEASGSADLGGSIFVPPAGPLISSDEMAQENWNGLQADDLAEGGLRAIYEADAFWPSDPVTIESIGEQRGYRVVTLSYWPLSYNPVQGTLRQSADASALVTFSQELRSVIQADAAERVAWDMLAPQLVNAEDRTAFYPQAPLAGGRGTLPDGPEAAATNDYVIITTASIRDGSAQLAAFVANKQANGYTVKVVTEGAADTATTYLSGSTADARANNIRSWLQAHYAAEGILYVLLVGNPDPTAFSSATSVPMKLTNPYQSTPTDMFYSDLSGTWDLNGNGTYGELTDIGTGGIDRLPEVTVGRIPFYGTFADLDAILARSVAYASATGDLSWRQRAIIAAAISNHGPQDNNNDGTADYQLSQRTYGDDWGEAVKSMLAEASLDAYTLYEKSGIYGDGSAYPLTLTNAALSTANMISAWNQGYGLVTWWGHGNYMGAYRRVWVNDSTRADRITQYSQETSSPTFLSSGDTYQLSNDRPSFVVQVACLNGQPERLDNLGYRLLVNGSVGTISSSRLSWYMTGAWTPKTGAGWADNASIGYRVSERLAANGDAIGDALAYFRAYSALYSTGGFWMNLLGANLYGDPSLSLSSMGSSDPCAVAPYTPTSPSPADAAQAVSVDSALSWTGGHTCLSETVTYEVYLGTGGSASTLVCSGSDTTCNPGGLIGGETYTWQVVATSAAGSTTGPLWQFTTDQLPCTVPPTVPYDPTPADDATGVAVDVTLSWCGGHTCPGEDVTYDVYLRTGGSGSGTRVCTNLSSASCYPGELVEATVYEWQVVSVGLNGPTAGPWWSFTTLSCPLPAAVSLVAPLAATTFGYNEEPELAWQTVANASYYEVEIYSDASLSSLAMDTTTVRTSMRLASHAPAGDYFWRVRAVCTESGCTSEGPWSTVGSFKVEAQQFDYHLMMPITFRP
;
A
#
# COMPACT_ATOMS: atom_id res chain seq x y z
N MET A 1 78.87 21.74 -17.41
CA MET A 1 78.16 23.02 -17.25
C MET A 1 77.03 23.01 -18.26
N ARG A 2 75.85 22.44 -17.95
CA ARG A 2 74.93 22.89 -16.88
C ARG A 2 74.84 24.41 -16.87
N ARG A 3 73.63 24.91 -17.11
CA ARG A 3 73.11 26.21 -16.66
C ARG A 3 73.86 27.37 -17.33
N GLU A 4 73.29 28.05 -18.31
CA GLU A 4 72.62 29.32 -17.98
C GLU A 4 71.71 29.89 -19.08
N SER A 5 71.64 29.33 -20.28
CA SER A 5 71.03 30.06 -21.41
C SER A 5 69.51 29.85 -21.63
N VAL A 6 68.87 28.95 -20.88
CA VAL A 6 67.41 28.68 -20.97
C VAL A 6 66.61 29.37 -19.84
N GLY A 7 67.31 29.97 -18.86
CA GLY A 7 66.68 30.60 -17.69
C GLY A 7 66.11 32.01 -17.91
N ILE A 8 66.47 32.68 -19.02
CA ILE A 8 66.11 34.11 -19.22
C ILE A 8 64.89 34.28 -20.15
N LEU A 9 64.62 33.36 -21.09
CA LEU A 9 63.42 33.46 -21.94
C LEU A 9 62.12 33.00 -21.27
N ASN A 10 62.17 32.11 -20.26
CA ASN A 10 60.96 31.65 -19.56
C ASN A 10 60.49 32.61 -18.44
N LYS A 11 61.32 33.56 -18.00
CA LYS A 11 60.89 34.59 -17.02
C LYS A 11 60.11 35.75 -17.64
N ALA A 12 60.31 36.05 -18.93
CA ALA A 12 59.59 37.13 -19.62
C ALA A 12 58.18 36.73 -20.08
N ARG A 13 57.91 35.44 -20.34
CA ARG A 13 56.56 34.96 -20.70
C ARG A 13 55.63 34.72 -19.49
N GLY A 14 56.20 34.44 -18.32
CA GLY A 14 55.43 34.26 -17.08
C GLY A 14 54.88 35.56 -16.47
N GLN A 15 55.56 36.69 -16.64
CA GLN A 15 55.12 37.98 -16.07
C GLN A 15 54.15 38.76 -16.96
N ALA A 16 54.11 38.50 -18.27
CA ALA A 16 53.11 39.11 -19.16
C ALA A 16 51.73 38.44 -19.07
N LEU A 17 51.67 37.12 -18.77
CA LEU A 17 50.41 36.40 -18.59
C LEU A 17 49.74 36.76 -17.25
N LEU A 18 50.51 36.97 -16.19
CA LEU A 18 49.98 37.38 -14.88
C LEU A 18 49.41 38.81 -14.90
N ALA A 19 50.00 39.72 -15.70
CA ALA A 19 49.50 41.09 -15.83
C ALA A 19 48.23 41.20 -16.69
N LEU A 20 48.03 40.31 -17.67
CA LEU A 20 46.82 40.30 -18.49
C LEU A 20 45.62 39.70 -17.76
N VAL A 21 45.84 38.67 -16.92
CA VAL A 21 44.78 38.10 -16.07
C VAL A 21 44.37 39.07 -14.95
N LEU A 22 45.30 39.86 -14.40
CA LEU A 22 44.95 40.84 -13.35
C LEU A 22 44.14 42.05 -13.85
N VAL A 23 44.30 42.43 -15.13
CA VAL A 23 43.57 43.58 -15.72
C VAL A 23 42.15 43.20 -16.16
N VAL A 24 41.89 41.94 -16.52
CA VAL A 24 40.52 41.46 -16.80
C VAL A 24 39.72 41.27 -15.51
N VAL A 25 40.37 40.89 -14.40
CA VAL A 25 39.71 40.74 -13.09
C VAL A 25 39.33 42.08 -12.44
N LEU A 26 40.02 43.19 -12.77
CA LEU A 26 39.74 44.51 -12.18
C LEU A 26 38.76 45.38 -12.98
N ALA A 27 38.25 44.91 -14.14
CA ALA A 27 37.30 45.66 -14.98
C ALA A 27 35.85 45.12 -14.95
N LEU A 28 35.55 44.08 -14.15
CA LEU A 28 34.18 43.56 -13.93
C LEU A 28 33.56 44.03 -12.61
N GLY A 29 34.17 45.00 -11.93
CA GLY A 29 33.66 45.59 -10.70
C GLY A 29 32.55 46.63 -10.93
N ALA A 30 31.34 46.17 -11.24
CA ALA A 30 30.06 46.81 -10.94
C ALA A 30 28.90 46.03 -11.58
N TRP A 31 28.73 44.76 -11.21
CA TRP A 31 27.42 44.11 -11.30
C TRP A 31 26.80 44.21 -9.91
N PRO A 32 25.50 44.54 -9.78
CA PRO A 32 24.87 44.55 -8.47
C PRO A 32 25.10 43.17 -7.85
N SER A 33 25.63 43.17 -6.64
CA SER A 33 25.76 41.98 -5.81
C SER A 33 24.36 41.40 -5.64
N VAL A 34 23.98 40.45 -6.50
CA VAL A 34 22.91 39.53 -6.16
C VAL A 34 23.50 38.74 -5.00
N ALA A 35 23.02 39.03 -3.80
CA ALA A 35 23.25 38.14 -2.68
C ALA A 35 22.75 36.77 -3.14
N LEU A 36 23.68 35.84 -3.44
CA LEU A 36 23.36 34.44 -3.46
C LEU A 36 22.95 34.13 -2.02
N GLY A 37 21.65 34.16 -1.76
CA GLY A 37 21.10 33.63 -0.54
C GLY A 37 21.63 32.21 -0.36
N THR A 38 21.84 31.80 0.88
CA THR A 38 22.01 30.38 1.20
C THR A 38 20.92 29.59 0.46
N PRO A 39 21.24 28.52 -0.29
CA PRO A 39 20.21 27.71 -0.91
C PRO A 39 19.20 27.31 0.17
N ALA A 40 17.91 27.50 -0.11
CA ALA A 40 16.88 27.14 0.84
C ALA A 40 17.07 25.65 1.19
N THR A 41 17.20 25.33 2.46
CA THR A 41 17.34 23.96 2.92
C THR A 41 15.94 23.39 3.14
N GLY A 42 15.65 22.26 2.52
CA GLY A 42 14.46 21.46 2.78
C GLY A 42 14.74 20.35 3.80
N ALA A 43 13.69 19.90 4.47
CA ALA A 43 13.73 18.74 5.32
C ALA A 43 12.41 17.97 5.21
N ILE A 44 12.49 16.65 5.19
CA ILE A 44 11.36 15.73 5.27
C ILE A 44 11.58 14.87 6.50
N ARG A 45 10.59 14.80 7.38
CA ARG A 45 10.58 13.82 8.46
C ARG A 45 9.79 12.61 7.98
N VAL A 46 10.42 11.44 8.04
CA VAL A 46 9.84 10.15 7.65
C VAL A 46 9.66 9.33 8.92
N ASP A 47 8.42 8.98 9.24
CA ASP A 47 8.16 8.09 10.37
C ASP A 47 8.67 6.68 10.06
N LEU A 48 9.51 6.15 10.96
CA LEU A 48 10.09 4.84 10.77
C LEU A 48 9.17 3.78 11.38
N PRO A 49 8.93 2.66 10.67
CA PRO A 49 8.00 1.64 11.17
C PRO A 49 8.38 1.15 12.56
N MET A 50 7.41 1.06 13.47
CA MET A 50 7.68 0.46 14.78
C MET A 50 7.95 -1.04 14.62
N ALA A 51 8.94 -1.52 15.35
CA ALA A 51 9.26 -2.94 15.43
C ALA A 51 8.64 -3.55 16.69
N ALA A 52 8.05 -4.74 16.57
CA ALA A 52 7.67 -5.51 17.74
C ALA A 52 8.91 -5.81 18.61
N SER A 53 8.76 -5.83 19.93
CA SER A 53 9.85 -6.26 20.79
C SER A 53 10.18 -7.74 20.54
N PRO A 54 11.46 -8.11 20.44
CA PRO A 54 11.86 -9.50 20.19
C PRO A 54 11.48 -10.40 21.37
N ASP A 55 10.97 -11.60 21.08
CA ASP A 55 10.74 -12.64 22.10
C ASP A 55 12.05 -13.38 22.39
N LEU A 56 12.81 -12.88 23.36
CA LEU A 56 14.10 -13.43 23.77
C LEU A 56 14.00 -14.80 24.46
N SER A 57 12.80 -15.39 24.60
CA SER A 57 12.65 -16.78 25.03
C SER A 57 12.85 -17.79 23.89
N LEU A 58 12.77 -17.34 22.63
CA LEU A 58 12.98 -18.13 21.44
C LEU A 58 14.48 -18.23 21.08
N PRO A 59 14.87 -19.19 20.22
CA PRO A 59 16.18 -19.17 19.57
C PRO A 59 16.46 -17.82 18.91
N MET A 60 17.71 -17.34 18.98
CA MET A 60 18.05 -15.95 18.60
C MET A 60 17.56 -15.56 17.19
N GLU A 61 17.68 -16.46 16.21
CA GLU A 61 17.23 -16.21 14.83
C GLU A 61 15.70 -16.05 14.73
N GLU A 62 14.94 -16.76 15.57
CA GLU A 62 13.49 -16.61 15.67
C GLU A 62 13.11 -15.37 16.48
N ALA A 63 13.83 -15.09 17.56
CA ALA A 63 13.60 -13.92 18.42
C ALA A 63 13.76 -12.59 17.67
N LEU A 64 14.74 -12.50 16.77
CA LEU A 64 15.01 -11.32 15.94
C LEU A 64 14.17 -11.30 14.65
N SER A 65 13.27 -12.26 14.47
CA SER A 65 12.49 -12.45 13.26
C SER A 65 11.24 -11.55 13.23
N LEU A 66 11.44 -10.24 13.16
CA LEU A 66 10.37 -9.25 13.33
C LEU A 66 9.50 -9.09 12.07
N PRO A 67 8.16 -8.97 12.20
CA PRO A 67 7.27 -8.76 11.06
C PRO A 67 7.63 -7.51 10.25
N GLY A 68 7.77 -7.65 8.92
CA GLY A 68 8.13 -6.56 8.02
C GLY A 68 9.61 -6.17 8.02
N TYR A 69 10.47 -6.95 8.67
CA TYR A 69 11.92 -6.77 8.69
C TYR A 69 12.63 -8.03 8.16
N ASP A 70 13.70 -7.80 7.40
CA ASP A 70 14.68 -8.83 7.07
C ASP A 70 15.75 -8.89 8.17
N LEU A 71 16.53 -9.96 8.21
CA LEU A 71 17.72 -10.03 9.07
C LEU A 71 18.94 -9.53 8.30
N ASN A 72 19.76 -8.68 8.94
CA ASN A 72 21.02 -8.20 8.40
C ASN A 72 21.88 -9.39 7.95
N ALA A 73 22.30 -9.34 6.69
CA ALA A 73 23.05 -10.41 6.07
C ALA A 73 24.40 -9.97 5.48
N ARG A 74 24.86 -8.76 5.84
CA ARG A 74 26.24 -8.33 5.57
C ARG A 74 27.23 -9.24 6.30
N PRO A 75 28.12 -9.97 5.59
CA PRO A 75 29.05 -10.89 6.22
C PRO A 75 29.81 -10.27 7.41
N GLY A 76 29.70 -10.92 8.57
CA GLY A 76 30.42 -10.55 9.79
C GLY A 76 29.76 -9.49 10.67
N GLU A 77 28.76 -8.76 10.18
CA GLU A 77 27.96 -7.85 11.02
C GLU A 77 26.92 -8.63 11.85
N PRO A 78 26.47 -8.09 13.01
CA PRO A 78 25.37 -8.69 13.78
C PRO A 78 24.09 -8.87 12.94
N ARG A 79 23.47 -10.05 13.03
CA ARG A 79 22.19 -10.39 12.35
C ARG A 79 21.00 -9.68 13.00
N LEU A 80 20.95 -8.35 12.93
CA LEU A 80 19.85 -7.55 13.46
C LEU A 80 18.73 -7.35 12.44
N PRO A 81 17.48 -7.16 12.87
CA PRO A 81 16.39 -6.78 11.98
C PRO A 81 16.74 -5.49 11.22
N VAL A 82 16.45 -5.44 9.93
CA VAL A 82 16.67 -4.29 9.06
C VAL A 82 15.53 -4.17 8.05
N ARG A 83 15.20 -2.94 7.67
CA ARG A 83 14.20 -2.65 6.64
C ARG A 83 14.72 -1.60 5.68
N THR A 84 14.55 -1.84 4.38
CA THR A 84 14.82 -0.88 3.32
C THR A 84 13.56 -0.06 3.04
N LEU A 85 13.68 1.27 2.99
CA LEU A 85 12.60 2.22 2.80
C LEU A 85 12.96 3.17 1.65
N GLN A 86 12.03 3.44 0.73
CA GLN A 86 12.22 4.47 -0.29
C GLN A 86 11.37 5.69 0.02
N VAL A 87 11.99 6.86 -0.07
CA VAL A 87 11.40 8.15 0.26
C VAL A 87 11.44 9.03 -0.98
N LEU A 88 10.28 9.53 -1.37
CA LEU A 88 10.15 10.52 -2.43
C LEU A 88 10.73 11.84 -1.96
N LEU A 89 11.59 12.44 -2.77
CA LEU A 89 12.16 13.76 -2.55
C LEU A 89 11.44 14.80 -3.42
N PRO A 90 11.38 16.08 -3.00
CA PRO A 90 10.82 17.14 -3.82
C PRO A 90 11.60 17.31 -5.12
N SER A 91 10.90 17.74 -6.18
CA SER A 91 11.50 17.96 -7.51
C SER A 91 12.70 18.93 -7.51
N VAL A 92 12.79 19.79 -6.49
CA VAL A 92 13.85 20.78 -6.28
C VAL A 92 15.00 20.29 -5.41
N ALA A 93 14.95 19.08 -4.84
CA ALA A 93 15.98 18.60 -3.91
C ALA A 93 17.27 18.26 -4.63
N ASP A 94 18.36 18.98 -4.34
CA ASP A 94 19.69 18.64 -4.86
C ASP A 94 20.15 17.30 -4.28
N LEU A 95 20.18 16.28 -5.14
CA LEU A 95 20.56 14.90 -4.80
C LEU A 95 21.98 14.79 -4.23
N GLY A 96 22.89 15.73 -4.54
CA GLY A 96 24.25 15.74 -4.02
C GLY A 96 24.35 16.23 -2.57
N SER A 97 23.27 16.82 -2.06
CA SER A 97 23.21 17.44 -0.73
C SER A 97 22.34 16.67 0.27
N VAL A 98 21.75 15.55 -0.15
CA VAL A 98 20.86 14.74 0.68
C VAL A 98 21.65 14.13 1.84
N ALA A 99 21.16 14.32 3.06
CA ALA A 99 21.69 13.72 4.28
C ALA A 99 20.53 13.22 5.15
N VAL A 100 20.80 12.22 5.99
CA VAL A 100 19.82 11.66 6.92
C VAL A 100 20.34 11.73 8.36
N SER A 101 19.44 12.01 9.30
CA SER A 101 19.70 11.85 10.73
C SER A 101 18.56 11.09 11.40
N PHE A 102 18.92 10.30 12.41
CA PHE A 102 17.98 9.51 13.19
C PHE A 102 17.46 10.29 14.40
N GLU A 103 16.16 10.26 14.63
CA GLU A 103 15.49 10.85 15.79
C GLU A 103 14.60 9.80 16.45
N ALA A 104 14.65 9.65 17.78
CA ALA A 104 13.80 8.73 18.53
C ALA A 104 13.31 9.39 19.82
N SER A 105 12.08 9.09 20.25
CA SER A 105 11.51 9.60 21.52
C SER A 105 12.23 9.02 22.74
N GLY A 106 12.82 7.84 22.58
CA GLY A 106 13.64 7.17 23.60
C GLY A 106 14.21 5.85 23.10
N SER A 107 14.80 5.09 24.02
CA SER A 107 15.27 3.74 23.76
C SER A 107 15.20 2.89 25.02
N ALA A 108 14.96 1.58 24.87
CA ALA A 108 14.93 0.63 25.97
C ALA A 108 15.97 -0.48 25.76
N ASP A 109 16.75 -0.77 26.80
CA ASP A 109 17.66 -1.92 26.81
C ASP A 109 16.87 -3.18 27.14
N LEU A 110 17.01 -4.19 26.28
CA LEU A 110 16.40 -5.50 26.41
C LEU A 110 17.40 -6.42 27.11
N GLY A 111 17.00 -6.97 28.26
CA GLY A 111 17.90 -7.51 29.28
C GLY A 111 18.65 -8.80 28.92
N GLY A 112 19.61 -9.18 29.78
CA GLY A 112 20.37 -10.44 29.70
C GLY A 112 21.79 -10.28 29.12
N SER A 113 22.58 -11.35 29.14
CA SER A 113 23.82 -11.46 28.35
C SER A 113 23.48 -12.22 27.07
N ILE A 114 23.05 -11.45 26.06
CA ILE A 114 22.60 -11.91 24.76
C ILE A 114 23.80 -12.03 23.82
N PHE A 115 23.88 -13.11 23.05
CA PHE A 115 24.81 -13.24 21.95
C PHE A 115 24.05 -13.23 20.61
N VAL A 116 24.26 -12.17 19.82
CA VAL A 116 23.76 -12.09 18.44
C VAL A 116 24.84 -12.59 17.48
N PRO A 117 24.64 -13.69 16.74
CA PRO A 117 25.66 -14.23 15.86
C PRO A 117 25.91 -13.31 14.65
N PRO A 118 27.11 -13.34 14.06
CA PRO A 118 27.39 -12.62 12.83
C PRO A 118 26.66 -13.23 11.64
N ALA A 119 26.32 -12.41 10.65
CA ALA A 119 25.88 -12.87 9.34
C ALA A 119 26.98 -13.71 8.66
N GLY A 120 26.56 -14.77 7.96
CA GLY A 120 27.47 -15.74 7.36
C GLY A 120 28.25 -15.18 6.17
N PRO A 121 29.31 -15.85 5.70
CA PRO A 121 30.06 -15.44 4.52
C PRO A 121 29.22 -15.57 3.24
N LEU A 122 29.63 -14.79 2.24
CA LEU A 122 29.12 -14.86 0.87
C LEU A 122 30.09 -15.70 0.03
N ILE A 123 29.60 -16.75 -0.64
CA ILE A 123 30.44 -17.67 -1.43
C ILE A 123 29.86 -17.95 -2.82
N SER A 124 30.72 -18.26 -3.80
CA SER A 124 30.31 -18.63 -5.17
C SER A 124 30.80 -20.01 -5.62
N SER A 125 31.74 -20.59 -4.86
CA SER A 125 32.22 -21.96 -5.04
C SER A 125 32.75 -22.46 -3.70
N ASP A 126 32.79 -23.79 -3.55
CA ASP A 126 33.34 -24.44 -2.36
C ASP A 126 34.85 -24.18 -2.20
N GLU A 127 35.57 -23.83 -3.27
CA GLU A 127 37.01 -23.49 -3.23
C GLU A 127 37.26 -22.03 -2.80
N MET A 128 36.30 -21.12 -3.01
CA MET A 128 36.41 -19.68 -2.70
C MET A 128 35.89 -19.32 -1.30
N ALA A 129 35.77 -20.33 -0.44
CA ALA A 129 35.25 -20.25 0.93
C ALA A 129 35.87 -19.15 1.82
N GLN A 130 37.11 -18.77 1.53
CA GLN A 130 37.91 -17.87 2.37
C GLN A 130 37.85 -16.39 1.95
N GLU A 131 37.19 -16.01 0.85
CA GLU A 131 37.49 -14.71 0.22
C GLU A 131 36.59 -13.52 0.59
N ASN A 132 35.40 -13.70 1.16
CA ASN A 132 34.41 -12.60 1.15
C ASN A 132 33.66 -12.31 2.46
N TRP A 133 34.37 -12.37 3.58
CA TRP A 133 33.99 -11.65 4.81
C TRP A 133 34.34 -10.15 4.71
N ASN A 134 34.01 -9.48 3.60
CA ASN A 134 34.51 -8.14 3.24
C ASN A 134 36.05 -8.09 3.02
N GLY A 135 36.62 -9.11 2.38
CA GLY A 135 38.06 -9.19 2.09
C GLY A 135 38.94 -9.72 3.22
N LEU A 136 38.35 -10.41 4.20
CA LEU A 136 39.04 -11.03 5.33
C LEU A 136 39.11 -12.56 5.13
N GLN A 137 40.30 -13.15 5.27
CA GLN A 137 40.48 -14.59 5.34
C GLN A 137 40.01 -15.14 6.70
N ALA A 138 39.83 -16.45 6.82
CA ALA A 138 39.46 -17.11 8.07
C ALA A 138 40.42 -16.77 9.23
N ASP A 139 41.68 -16.47 8.91
CA ASP A 139 42.73 -16.07 9.87
C ASP A 139 42.58 -14.60 10.31
N ASP A 140 42.01 -13.75 9.46
CA ASP A 140 41.72 -12.32 9.73
C ASP A 140 40.51 -12.12 10.65
N LEU A 141 39.68 -13.15 10.86
CA LEU A 141 38.65 -13.18 11.91
C LEU A 141 39.26 -12.97 13.31
N ALA A 142 40.56 -13.21 13.45
CA ALA A 142 41.31 -12.95 14.67
C ALA A 142 41.97 -11.55 14.75
N GLU A 143 42.12 -10.76 13.68
CA GLU A 143 43.02 -9.57 13.73
C GLU A 143 42.67 -8.38 12.79
N GLY A 144 41.44 -7.84 12.77
CA GLY A 144 41.35 -6.40 12.46
C GLY A 144 40.02 -5.71 12.16
N GLY A 145 39.03 -6.39 11.56
CA GLY A 145 37.77 -5.74 11.14
C GLY A 145 36.53 -6.21 11.91
N LEU A 146 36.35 -7.53 12.00
CA LEU A 146 35.17 -8.16 12.59
C LEU A 146 35.26 -8.31 14.12
N ARG A 147 36.46 -8.53 14.63
CA ARG A 147 36.77 -8.32 16.06
C ARG A 147 36.41 -6.92 16.51
N ALA A 148 36.61 -5.89 15.69
CA ALA A 148 36.34 -4.52 16.10
C ALA A 148 34.86 -4.28 16.44
N ILE A 149 33.90 -4.92 15.74
CA ILE A 149 32.48 -4.83 16.12
C ILE A 149 32.25 -5.61 17.41
N TYR A 150 32.63 -6.88 17.46
CA TYR A 150 32.32 -7.77 18.59
C TYR A 150 33.15 -7.53 19.88
N GLU A 151 34.28 -6.82 19.79
CA GLU A 151 35.12 -6.38 20.91
C GLU A 151 34.86 -4.92 21.30
N ALA A 152 34.05 -4.18 20.51
CA ALA A 152 33.66 -2.82 20.88
C ALA A 152 32.57 -2.85 21.95
N ASP A 153 32.84 -2.17 23.06
CA ASP A 153 31.82 -1.81 24.06
C ASP A 153 31.02 -0.61 23.58
N ALA A 154 30.32 -0.78 22.46
CA ALA A 154 29.48 0.20 21.81
C ALA A 154 28.30 -0.48 21.10
N PHE A 155 27.20 0.25 20.92
CA PHE A 155 26.05 -0.25 20.16
C PHE A 155 26.32 -0.17 18.66
N TRP A 156 25.99 -1.27 17.96
CA TRP A 156 26.01 -1.36 16.50
C TRP A 156 24.59 -1.61 15.95
N PRO A 157 24.18 -0.95 14.85
CA PRO A 157 24.89 0.15 14.21
C PRO A 157 24.91 1.39 15.12
N SER A 158 25.93 2.24 14.96
CA SER A 158 26.00 3.53 15.66
C SER A 158 24.90 4.48 15.21
N ASP A 159 24.59 4.43 13.91
CA ASP A 159 23.54 5.19 13.26
C ASP A 159 22.46 4.20 12.79
N PRO A 160 21.28 4.19 13.44
CA PRO A 160 20.21 3.24 13.11
C PRO A 160 19.58 3.46 11.73
N VAL A 161 19.88 4.58 11.06
CA VAL A 161 19.41 4.87 9.70
C VAL A 161 20.57 5.32 8.82
N THR A 162 20.70 4.72 7.64
CA THR A 162 21.73 5.06 6.67
C THR A 162 21.14 5.20 5.26
N ILE A 163 21.76 6.03 4.42
CA ILE A 163 21.41 6.13 3.00
C ILE A 163 22.08 4.98 2.24
N GLU A 164 21.29 4.19 1.51
CA GLU A 164 21.78 3.15 0.59
C GLU A 164 22.07 3.70 -0.80
N SER A 165 21.11 4.46 -1.36
CA SER A 165 21.25 5.07 -2.67
C SER A 165 20.38 6.32 -2.78
N ILE A 166 20.78 7.22 -3.66
CA ILE A 166 20.02 8.42 -4.05
C ILE A 166 19.97 8.41 -5.56
N GLY A 167 18.78 8.57 -6.13
CA GLY A 167 18.56 8.39 -7.55
C GLY A 167 17.39 9.20 -8.10
N GLU A 168 17.19 9.05 -9.40
CA GLU A 168 16.05 9.61 -10.11
C GLU A 168 15.48 8.57 -11.07
N GLN A 169 14.19 8.27 -10.93
CA GLN A 169 13.46 7.41 -11.87
C GLN A 169 12.51 8.28 -12.70
N ARG A 170 12.81 8.43 -14.01
CA ARG A 170 11.97 9.19 -14.94
C ARG A 170 11.53 10.58 -14.43
N GLY A 171 12.42 11.27 -13.70
CA GLY A 171 12.17 12.59 -13.12
C GLY A 171 11.76 12.60 -11.65
N TYR A 172 11.31 11.47 -11.09
CA TYR A 172 11.04 11.36 -9.66
C TYR A 172 12.31 11.06 -8.88
N ARG A 173 12.60 11.91 -7.90
CA ARG A 173 13.79 11.80 -7.05
C ARG A 173 13.51 10.96 -5.83
N VAL A 174 14.39 10.02 -5.54
CA VAL A 174 14.20 9.02 -4.49
C VAL A 174 15.47 8.87 -3.69
N VAL A 175 15.33 8.76 -2.36
CA VAL A 175 16.39 8.26 -1.48
C VAL A 175 15.96 6.92 -0.90
N THR A 176 16.85 5.94 -0.96
CA THR A 176 16.67 4.63 -0.33
C THR A 176 17.42 4.63 1.00
N LEU A 177 16.74 4.27 2.08
CA LEU A 177 17.25 4.23 3.44
C LEU A 177 17.24 2.79 3.96
N SER A 178 18.26 2.42 4.74
CA SER A 178 18.22 1.27 5.63
C SER A 178 17.86 1.71 7.04
N TYR A 179 17.04 0.93 7.73
CA TYR A 179 16.68 1.20 9.12
C TYR A 179 16.81 -0.05 9.99
N TRP A 180 17.56 0.07 11.09
CA TRP A 180 17.67 -0.92 12.17
C TRP A 180 16.89 -0.47 13.40
N PRO A 181 15.78 -1.12 13.76
CA PRO A 181 15.03 -0.78 14.96
C PRO A 181 15.74 -1.21 16.25
N LEU A 182 16.70 -2.14 16.13
CA LEU A 182 17.52 -2.65 17.23
C LEU A 182 18.99 -2.29 17.00
N SER A 183 19.70 -2.00 18.08
CA SER A 183 21.15 -1.97 18.11
C SER A 183 21.69 -2.94 19.16
N TYR A 184 22.91 -3.44 18.96
CA TYR A 184 23.53 -4.49 19.78
C TYR A 184 24.88 -4.03 20.31
N ASN A 185 25.08 -4.14 21.63
CA ASN A 185 26.39 -4.03 22.26
C ASN A 185 26.92 -5.45 22.55
N PRO A 186 27.96 -5.91 21.83
CA PRO A 186 28.47 -7.27 21.96
C PRO A 186 29.27 -7.53 23.24
N VAL A 187 29.96 -6.52 23.79
CA VAL A 187 30.73 -6.68 25.03
C VAL A 187 29.79 -6.75 26.24
N GLN A 188 28.73 -5.95 26.24
CA GLN A 188 27.71 -5.98 27.29
C GLN A 188 26.68 -7.11 27.08
N GLY A 189 26.60 -7.65 25.86
CA GLY A 189 25.57 -8.60 25.47
C GLY A 189 24.16 -8.01 25.56
N THR A 190 24.00 -6.73 25.22
CA THR A 190 22.74 -5.99 25.41
C THR A 190 22.16 -5.57 24.07
N LEU A 191 20.86 -5.81 23.86
CA LEU A 191 20.09 -5.25 22.75
C LEU A 191 19.40 -3.96 23.20
N ARG A 192 19.32 -2.98 22.31
CA ARG A 192 18.61 -1.72 22.54
C ARG A 192 17.58 -1.52 21.45
N GLN A 193 16.34 -1.31 21.85
CA GLN A 193 15.24 -1.01 20.95
C GLN A 193 14.92 0.49 20.99
N SER A 194 14.78 1.10 19.82
CA SER A 194 14.35 2.50 19.71
C SER A 194 12.83 2.63 19.84
N ALA A 195 12.36 3.67 20.53
CA ALA A 195 10.94 4.02 20.63
C ALA A 195 10.64 5.24 19.75
N ASP A 196 9.49 5.22 19.07
CA ASP A 196 8.96 6.26 18.17
C ASP A 196 10.06 6.95 17.35
N ALA A 197 10.56 6.21 16.36
CA ALA A 197 11.70 6.62 15.56
C ALA A 197 11.26 7.33 14.27
N SER A 198 12.03 8.33 13.85
CA SER A 198 11.88 9.02 12.56
C SER A 198 13.23 9.28 11.92
N ALA A 199 13.26 9.32 10.59
CA ALA A 199 14.40 9.74 9.81
C ALA A 199 14.16 11.17 9.31
N LEU A 200 15.03 12.09 9.69
CA LEU A 200 15.04 13.45 9.16
C LEU A 200 15.95 13.50 7.93
N VAL A 201 15.35 13.55 6.75
CA VAL A 201 16.04 13.70 5.47
C VAL A 201 16.18 15.19 5.15
N THR A 202 17.40 15.68 5.04
CA THR A 202 17.71 17.09 4.74
C THR A 202 18.37 17.22 3.38
N PHE A 203 18.14 18.34 2.70
CA PHE A 203 18.73 18.63 1.39
C PHE A 203 18.74 20.14 1.13
N SER A 204 19.65 20.58 0.26
CA SER A 204 19.60 21.90 -0.34
C SER A 204 18.67 21.89 -1.57
N GLN A 205 18.09 23.04 -1.90
CA GLN A 205 17.23 23.18 -3.07
C GLN A 205 18.00 23.74 -4.27
N GLU A 206 17.79 23.13 -5.43
CA GLU A 206 18.25 23.60 -6.73
C GLU A 206 17.08 24.09 -7.61
N LEU A 207 17.35 25.08 -8.46
CA LEU A 207 16.38 25.58 -9.41
C LEU A 207 16.24 24.59 -10.56
N ARG A 208 15.10 23.90 -10.63
CA ARG A 208 14.75 23.00 -11.74
C ARG A 208 13.46 23.46 -12.42
N SER A 209 13.36 23.23 -13.72
CA SER A 209 12.08 23.32 -14.44
C SER A 209 11.12 22.24 -13.92
N VAL A 210 9.89 22.62 -13.60
CA VAL A 210 8.81 21.69 -13.24
C VAL A 210 8.63 20.67 -14.37
N ILE A 211 8.58 19.37 -14.02
CA ILE A 211 8.29 18.30 -14.98
C ILE A 211 6.91 18.57 -15.58
N GLN A 212 6.82 18.69 -16.91
CA GLN A 212 5.54 18.81 -17.58
C GLN A 212 4.80 17.48 -17.46
N ALA A 213 3.58 17.56 -16.96
CA ALA A 213 2.72 16.41 -16.78
C ALA A 213 2.23 15.87 -18.12
N ASP A 214 2.67 14.67 -18.46
CA ASP A 214 2.23 13.93 -19.63
C ASP A 214 1.93 12.46 -19.27
N ALA A 215 1.68 11.62 -20.28
CA ALA A 215 1.46 10.19 -20.08
C ALA A 215 2.69 9.45 -19.53
N ALA A 216 3.91 9.96 -19.77
CA ALA A 216 5.13 9.37 -19.25
C ALA A 216 5.30 9.61 -17.73
N GLU A 217 4.77 10.73 -17.22
CA GLU A 217 4.69 11.01 -15.77
C GLU A 217 3.80 10.00 -15.03
N ARG A 218 2.68 9.59 -15.63
CA ARG A 218 1.78 8.60 -15.05
C ARG A 218 2.43 7.23 -14.95
N VAL A 219 3.03 6.74 -16.04
CA VAL A 219 3.66 5.40 -16.04
C VAL A 219 4.86 5.34 -15.09
N ALA A 220 5.66 6.42 -15.04
CA ALA A 220 6.74 6.55 -14.08
C ALA A 220 6.25 6.42 -12.63
N TRP A 221 5.11 7.01 -12.33
CA TRP A 221 4.53 6.96 -11.00
C TRP A 221 4.02 5.56 -10.65
N ASP A 222 3.31 4.89 -11.56
CA ASP A 222 2.73 3.58 -11.28
C ASP A 222 3.81 2.52 -10.95
N MET A 223 5.00 2.65 -11.53
CA MET A 223 6.15 1.79 -11.22
C MET A 223 6.77 2.08 -9.85
N LEU A 224 6.80 3.35 -9.44
CA LEU A 224 7.52 3.82 -8.25
C LEU A 224 6.65 3.89 -7.00
N ALA A 225 5.42 4.38 -7.13
CA ALA A 225 4.50 4.66 -6.02
C ALA A 225 4.33 3.49 -5.04
N PRO A 226 4.19 2.22 -5.48
CA PRO A 226 3.97 1.11 -4.57
C PRO A 226 5.13 0.84 -3.60
N GLN A 227 6.32 1.41 -3.82
CA GLN A 227 7.47 1.21 -2.91
C GLN A 227 7.79 2.44 -2.04
N LEU A 228 7.15 3.58 -2.30
CA LEU A 228 7.42 4.81 -1.56
C LEU A 228 6.66 4.81 -0.22
N VAL A 229 7.36 5.15 0.86
CA VAL A 229 6.75 5.28 2.20
C VAL A 229 5.91 6.55 2.35
N ASN A 230 6.12 7.53 1.46
CA ASN A 230 5.44 8.82 1.44
C ASN A 230 4.90 9.15 0.04
N ALA A 231 4.27 8.16 -0.61
CA ALA A 231 3.72 8.32 -1.96
C ALA A 231 2.68 9.45 -2.05
N GLU A 232 1.97 9.73 -0.95
CA GLU A 232 1.00 10.79 -0.78
C GLU A 232 1.58 12.20 -0.98
N ASP A 233 2.88 12.40 -0.73
CA ASP A 233 3.54 13.69 -0.87
C ASP A 233 3.72 14.11 -2.34
N ARG A 234 3.44 13.23 -3.31
CA ARG A 234 3.63 13.49 -4.74
C ARG A 234 3.09 14.84 -5.18
N THR A 235 1.84 15.15 -4.82
CA THR A 235 1.17 16.37 -5.31
C THR A 235 1.82 17.65 -4.76
N ALA A 236 2.37 17.58 -3.54
CA ALA A 236 3.11 18.67 -2.93
C ALA A 236 4.52 18.83 -3.52
N PHE A 237 5.18 17.71 -3.82
CA PHE A 237 6.57 17.66 -4.29
C PHE A 237 6.73 17.87 -5.79
N TYR A 238 5.70 17.49 -6.56
CA TYR A 238 5.62 17.56 -8.01
C TYR A 238 4.27 18.19 -8.41
N PRO A 239 4.03 19.47 -8.06
CA PRO A 239 2.78 20.14 -8.41
C PRO A 239 2.69 20.29 -9.93
N GLN A 240 1.58 19.84 -10.50
CA GLN A 240 1.27 19.94 -11.92
C GLN A 240 1.31 21.41 -12.36
N ALA A 241 1.95 21.71 -13.50
CA ALA A 241 1.84 23.04 -14.09
C ALA A 241 0.35 23.35 -14.36
N PRO A 242 -0.16 24.55 -14.03
CA PRO A 242 -1.53 24.91 -14.39
C PRO A 242 -1.70 24.74 -15.89
N LEU A 243 -2.64 23.89 -16.31
CA LEU A 243 -3.10 23.85 -17.69
C LEU A 243 -3.45 25.28 -18.09
N ALA A 244 -2.77 25.82 -19.09
CA ALA A 244 -3.07 27.12 -19.65
C ALA A 244 -4.44 27.03 -20.35
N GLY A 245 -5.52 27.25 -19.61
CA GLY A 245 -6.90 27.18 -20.10
C GLY A 245 -7.76 26.31 -19.20
N GLY A 246 -8.79 26.91 -18.59
CA GLY A 246 -9.68 26.25 -17.66
C GLY A 246 -10.40 25.03 -18.24
N ARG A 247 -10.88 24.17 -17.32
CA ARG A 247 -11.76 23.01 -17.53
C ARG A 247 -12.81 23.27 -18.63
N GLY A 248 -12.44 22.95 -19.86
CA GLY A 248 -13.33 22.36 -20.85
C GLY A 248 -12.85 20.93 -20.99
N THR A 249 -13.76 19.97 -20.82
CA THR A 249 -13.70 18.59 -21.32
C THR A 249 -12.38 18.24 -22.01
N LEU A 250 -11.57 17.38 -21.38
CA LEU A 250 -10.64 16.55 -22.16
C LEU A 250 -11.48 15.95 -23.31
N PRO A 251 -11.06 16.09 -24.58
CA PRO A 251 -11.87 15.60 -25.68
C PRO A 251 -12.03 14.09 -25.51
N ASP A 252 -13.26 13.60 -25.51
CA ASP A 252 -13.56 12.24 -25.91
C ASP A 252 -13.11 12.11 -27.38
N GLY A 253 -11.86 11.71 -27.60
CA GLY A 253 -11.25 11.56 -28.94
C GLY A 253 -9.74 11.26 -28.90
N PRO A 254 -9.21 10.52 -29.90
CA PRO A 254 -7.87 9.93 -29.85
C PRO A 254 -6.79 10.95 -30.25
N GLU A 255 -6.23 11.65 -29.27
CA GLU A 255 -4.93 12.34 -29.41
C GLU A 255 -4.06 12.05 -28.19
N ALA A 256 -3.74 10.77 -27.96
CA ALA A 256 -2.45 10.43 -27.38
C ALA A 256 -1.42 10.63 -28.48
N ALA A 257 -0.43 11.50 -28.28
CA ALA A 257 0.78 11.40 -29.09
C ALA A 257 1.24 9.94 -29.03
N ALA A 258 1.42 9.28 -30.18
CA ALA A 258 1.76 7.86 -30.22
C ALA A 258 3.04 7.59 -29.41
N THR A 259 2.87 7.10 -28.19
CA THR A 259 3.96 6.62 -27.32
C THR A 259 4.60 5.41 -27.99
N ASN A 260 5.90 5.18 -27.88
CA ASN A 260 6.54 3.93 -28.33
C ASN A 260 6.87 3.09 -27.09
N ASP A 261 5.84 2.62 -26.40
CA ASP A 261 5.97 1.89 -25.13
C ASP A 261 6.75 0.58 -25.24
N TYR A 262 6.98 0.06 -26.45
CA TYR A 262 7.80 -1.12 -26.70
C TYR A 262 8.83 -0.87 -27.82
N VAL A 263 10.12 -0.92 -27.50
CA VAL A 263 11.21 -0.75 -28.47
C VAL A 263 11.99 -2.04 -28.67
N ILE A 264 12.21 -2.41 -29.92
CA ILE A 264 13.13 -3.49 -30.31
C ILE A 264 14.41 -2.87 -30.84
N ILE A 265 15.54 -3.09 -30.15
CA ILE A 265 16.85 -2.67 -30.62
C ILE A 265 17.56 -3.86 -31.24
N THR A 266 17.87 -3.76 -32.53
CA THR A 266 18.51 -4.82 -33.29
C THR A 266 19.50 -4.26 -34.31
N THR A 267 19.96 -5.08 -35.25
CA THR A 267 20.75 -4.64 -36.40
C THR A 267 19.92 -4.65 -37.67
N ALA A 268 20.30 -3.84 -38.66
CA ALA A 268 19.63 -3.86 -39.97
C ALA A 268 19.68 -5.27 -40.60
N SER A 269 20.80 -5.98 -40.48
CA SER A 269 20.94 -7.34 -41.00
C SER A 269 20.03 -8.36 -40.31
N ILE A 270 19.77 -8.22 -39.00
CA ILE A 270 18.87 -9.12 -38.28
C ILE A 270 17.42 -8.78 -38.60
N ARG A 271 17.06 -7.49 -38.61
CA ARG A 271 15.73 -7.02 -39.00
C ARG A 271 15.33 -7.53 -40.38
N ASP A 272 16.24 -7.42 -41.34
CA ASP A 272 15.97 -7.79 -42.73
C ASP A 272 16.08 -9.31 -42.98
N GLY A 273 16.76 -10.05 -42.09
CA GLY A 273 16.99 -11.49 -42.23
C GLY A 273 16.00 -12.38 -41.47
N SER A 274 15.35 -11.89 -40.40
CA SER A 274 14.37 -12.66 -39.63
C SER A 274 13.04 -12.78 -40.37
N ALA A 275 12.50 -14.00 -40.45
CA ALA A 275 11.19 -14.23 -41.02
C ALA A 275 10.04 -13.99 -40.02
N GLN A 276 10.33 -13.93 -38.72
CA GLN A 276 9.31 -13.83 -37.66
C GLN A 276 9.27 -12.48 -36.94
N LEU A 277 10.28 -11.61 -37.09
CA LEU A 277 10.31 -10.33 -36.39
C LEU A 277 9.09 -9.45 -36.72
N ALA A 278 8.68 -9.38 -37.99
CA ALA A 278 7.50 -8.62 -38.38
C ALA A 278 6.20 -9.16 -37.75
N ALA A 279 6.07 -10.49 -37.65
CA ALA A 279 4.92 -11.13 -37.00
C ALA A 279 4.93 -10.89 -35.48
N PHE A 280 6.10 -10.90 -34.86
CA PHE A 280 6.27 -10.53 -33.45
C PHE A 280 5.85 -9.08 -33.18
N VAL A 281 6.30 -8.13 -34.01
CA VAL A 281 5.87 -6.72 -33.94
C VAL A 281 4.36 -6.60 -34.06
N ALA A 282 3.75 -7.26 -35.06
CA ALA A 282 2.30 -7.22 -35.27
C ALA A 282 1.53 -7.82 -34.07
N ASN A 283 2.06 -8.87 -33.45
CA ASN A 283 1.47 -9.46 -32.26
C ASN A 283 1.50 -8.51 -31.06
N LYS A 284 2.64 -7.84 -30.83
CA LYS A 284 2.76 -6.82 -29.78
C LYS A 284 1.78 -5.68 -29.99
N GLN A 285 1.65 -5.20 -31.23
CA GLN A 285 0.66 -4.20 -31.60
C GLN A 285 -0.78 -4.67 -31.36
N ALA A 286 -1.08 -5.94 -31.65
CA ALA A 286 -2.38 -6.52 -31.35
C ALA A 286 -2.66 -6.63 -29.84
N ASN A 287 -1.63 -6.71 -29.00
CA ASN A 287 -1.72 -6.74 -27.54
C ASN A 287 -1.65 -5.34 -26.89
N GLY A 288 -1.83 -4.27 -27.68
CA GLY A 288 -1.95 -2.90 -27.16
C GLY A 288 -0.65 -2.10 -27.11
N TYR A 289 0.50 -2.70 -27.43
CA TYR A 289 1.78 -1.97 -27.46
C TYR A 289 1.94 -1.16 -28.74
N THR A 290 2.54 0.02 -28.62
CA THR A 290 3.06 0.74 -29.78
C THR A 290 4.54 0.42 -29.96
N VAL A 291 4.82 -0.34 -31.02
CA VAL A 291 6.13 -0.96 -31.21
C VAL A 291 6.98 -0.18 -32.20
N LYS A 292 8.24 0.04 -31.83
CA LYS A 292 9.26 0.62 -32.70
C LYS A 292 10.47 -0.31 -32.84
N VAL A 293 10.99 -0.45 -34.06
CA VAL A 293 12.24 -1.17 -34.33
C VAL A 293 13.36 -0.18 -34.64
N VAL A 294 14.47 -0.28 -33.92
CA VAL A 294 15.62 0.63 -33.99
C VAL A 294 16.86 -0.16 -34.42
N THR A 295 17.59 0.37 -35.40
CA THR A 295 18.82 -0.26 -35.92
C THR A 295 20.00 0.70 -35.90
N GLU A 296 21.20 0.24 -36.21
CA GLU A 296 22.36 1.12 -36.39
C GLU A 296 22.19 2.06 -37.60
N GLY A 297 22.72 3.27 -37.51
CA GLY A 297 22.70 4.25 -38.60
C GLY A 297 23.86 5.26 -38.54
N ALA A 298 23.95 6.12 -39.55
CA ALA A 298 25.00 7.15 -39.63
C ALA A 298 24.80 8.31 -38.64
N ALA A 299 23.59 8.45 -38.10
CA ALA A 299 23.22 9.47 -37.12
C ALA A 299 22.22 8.88 -36.12
N ASP A 300 22.15 9.52 -34.97
CA ASP A 300 21.07 9.32 -34.02
C ASP A 300 19.76 9.93 -34.59
N THR A 301 18.73 9.11 -34.72
CA THR A 301 17.39 9.49 -35.20
C THR A 301 16.31 8.71 -34.47
N ALA A 302 15.04 9.04 -34.71
CA ALA A 302 13.90 8.32 -34.13
C ALA A 302 13.87 6.81 -34.37
N THR A 303 14.60 6.27 -35.36
CA THR A 303 14.66 4.82 -35.64
C THR A 303 16.10 4.30 -35.79
N THR A 304 17.11 5.12 -35.50
CA THR A 304 18.50 4.68 -35.58
C THR A 304 19.37 5.18 -34.45
N TYR A 305 20.11 4.29 -33.81
CA TYR A 305 21.23 4.67 -32.94
C TYR A 305 22.50 4.86 -33.76
N LEU A 306 23.44 5.68 -33.26
CA LEU A 306 24.71 5.91 -33.94
C LEU A 306 25.49 4.59 -34.12
N SER A 307 25.96 4.32 -35.33
CA SER A 307 26.79 3.14 -35.59
C SER A 307 28.11 3.20 -34.80
N GLY A 308 28.61 2.03 -34.39
CA GLY A 308 29.90 1.87 -33.71
C GLY A 308 30.78 0.85 -34.43
N SER A 309 32.07 0.81 -34.09
CA SER A 309 33.05 -0.12 -34.64
C SER A 309 33.61 -1.13 -33.63
N THR A 310 33.16 -1.07 -32.38
CA THR A 310 33.51 -2.01 -31.30
C THR A 310 32.25 -2.37 -30.51
N ALA A 311 32.31 -3.46 -29.74
CA ALA A 311 31.19 -3.87 -28.88
C ALA A 311 30.89 -2.78 -27.85
N ASP A 312 31.90 -2.27 -27.14
CA ASP A 312 31.74 -1.19 -26.17
C ASP A 312 31.14 0.09 -26.77
N ALA A 313 31.65 0.54 -27.92
CA ALA A 313 31.12 1.73 -28.59
C ALA A 313 29.65 1.53 -28.99
N ARG A 314 29.28 0.34 -29.47
CA ARG A 314 27.88 0.03 -29.81
C ARG A 314 26.99 0.01 -28.56
N ALA A 315 27.46 -0.56 -27.44
CA ALA A 315 26.71 -0.51 -26.19
C ALA A 315 26.45 0.93 -25.74
N ASN A 316 27.49 1.76 -25.71
CA ASN A 316 27.36 3.17 -25.31
C ASN A 316 26.42 3.95 -26.26
N ASN A 317 26.48 3.69 -27.57
CA ASN A 317 25.60 4.34 -28.55
C ASN A 317 24.13 3.91 -28.37
N ILE A 318 23.87 2.65 -28.05
CA ILE A 318 22.51 2.16 -27.74
C ILE A 318 21.97 2.83 -26.47
N ARG A 319 22.78 2.88 -25.39
CA ARG A 319 22.38 3.57 -24.15
C ARG A 319 22.15 5.07 -24.38
N SER A 320 23.01 5.73 -25.15
CA SER A 320 22.87 7.15 -25.48
C SER A 320 21.57 7.43 -26.25
N TRP A 321 21.21 6.55 -27.19
CA TRP A 321 19.93 6.64 -27.90
C TRP A 321 18.75 6.47 -26.93
N LEU A 322 18.80 5.47 -26.05
CA LEU A 322 17.76 5.27 -25.03
C LEU A 322 17.61 6.51 -24.15
N GLN A 323 18.71 7.07 -23.63
CA GLN A 323 18.71 8.30 -22.83
C GLN A 323 18.04 9.50 -23.53
N ALA A 324 18.26 9.65 -24.84
CA ALA A 324 17.68 10.74 -25.62
C ALA A 324 16.18 10.54 -25.96
N HIS A 325 15.67 9.31 -25.90
CA HIS A 325 14.35 8.96 -26.45
C HIS A 325 13.34 8.43 -25.40
N TYR A 326 13.77 7.80 -24.31
CA TYR A 326 12.86 7.05 -23.42
C TYR A 326 11.73 7.89 -22.81
N ALA A 327 12.05 9.10 -22.34
CA ALA A 327 11.09 9.95 -21.65
C ALA A 327 10.08 10.54 -22.65
N ALA A 328 10.57 11.18 -23.71
CA ALA A 328 9.75 11.86 -24.70
C ALA A 328 8.87 10.90 -25.52
N GLU A 329 9.29 9.64 -25.68
CA GLU A 329 8.53 8.63 -26.40
C GLU A 329 7.73 7.70 -25.48
N GLY A 330 7.90 7.77 -24.16
CA GLY A 330 7.22 6.88 -23.22
C GLY A 330 7.64 5.41 -23.35
N ILE A 331 8.89 5.13 -23.70
CA ILE A 331 9.40 3.74 -23.87
C ILE A 331 9.31 3.00 -22.55
N LEU A 332 8.63 1.87 -22.46
CA LEU A 332 8.56 1.07 -21.21
C LEU A 332 9.43 -0.17 -21.30
N TYR A 333 9.28 -0.91 -22.39
CA TYR A 333 9.99 -2.15 -22.62
C TYR A 333 11.02 -2.00 -23.74
N VAL A 334 12.20 -2.57 -23.53
CA VAL A 334 13.25 -2.69 -24.53
C VAL A 334 13.61 -4.15 -24.74
N LEU A 335 13.48 -4.63 -25.98
CA LEU A 335 13.92 -5.94 -26.40
C LEU A 335 15.20 -5.84 -27.24
N LEU A 336 16.31 -6.34 -26.71
CA LEU A 336 17.60 -6.38 -27.40
C LEU A 336 17.70 -7.66 -28.24
N VAL A 337 17.82 -7.55 -29.56
CA VAL A 337 17.93 -8.73 -30.45
C VAL A 337 19.25 -8.67 -31.22
N GLY A 338 20.20 -9.51 -30.82
CA GLY A 338 21.53 -9.56 -31.43
C GLY A 338 22.55 -10.37 -30.63
N ASN A 339 23.77 -10.48 -31.15
CA ASN A 339 24.87 -11.16 -30.46
C ASN A 339 25.25 -10.35 -29.20
N PRO A 340 25.13 -10.93 -28.00
CA PRO A 340 25.36 -10.23 -26.73
C PRO A 340 26.84 -10.16 -26.31
N ASP A 341 27.76 -10.76 -27.06
CA ASP A 341 29.18 -10.78 -26.69
C ASP A 341 29.70 -9.35 -26.40
N PRO A 342 30.18 -9.08 -25.17
CA PRO A 342 30.59 -7.74 -24.77
C PRO A 342 31.95 -7.32 -25.35
N THR A 343 32.66 -8.24 -26.01
CA THR A 343 34.03 -8.02 -26.51
C THR A 343 34.15 -8.24 -28.02
N ALA A 344 33.51 -9.28 -28.57
CA ALA A 344 33.52 -9.56 -29.99
C ALA A 344 32.55 -8.65 -30.75
N PHE A 345 33.02 -8.07 -31.86
CA PHE A 345 32.24 -7.13 -32.64
C PHE A 345 32.01 -7.58 -34.07
N SER A 346 30.75 -7.50 -34.48
CA SER A 346 30.27 -7.62 -35.86
C SER A 346 29.27 -6.51 -36.10
N SER A 347 29.51 -5.67 -37.10
CA SER A 347 28.57 -4.60 -37.45
C SER A 347 27.20 -5.15 -37.82
N ALA A 348 27.15 -6.35 -38.40
CA ALA A 348 25.93 -7.00 -38.85
C ALA A 348 25.11 -7.63 -37.72
N THR A 349 25.70 -8.02 -36.59
CA THR A 349 24.99 -8.88 -35.62
C THR A 349 25.13 -8.45 -34.17
N SER A 350 26.13 -7.65 -33.80
CA SER A 350 26.35 -7.29 -32.40
C SER A 350 25.26 -6.35 -31.88
N VAL A 351 24.62 -6.76 -30.79
CA VAL A 351 23.86 -5.92 -29.86
C VAL A 351 24.42 -6.29 -28.48
N PRO A 352 25.61 -5.80 -28.14
CA PRO A 352 26.42 -6.37 -27.06
C PRO A 352 25.82 -6.06 -25.68
N MET A 353 26.12 -6.88 -24.69
CA MET A 353 26.00 -6.48 -23.28
C MET A 353 27.11 -5.48 -22.93
N LYS A 354 26.90 -4.65 -21.90
CA LYS A 354 27.98 -3.80 -21.37
C LYS A 354 28.88 -4.64 -20.48
N LEU A 355 30.20 -4.59 -20.71
CA LEU A 355 31.18 -5.17 -19.79
C LEU A 355 31.37 -4.25 -18.59
N THR A 356 31.17 -4.77 -17.38
CA THR A 356 31.36 -4.02 -16.13
C THR A 356 32.35 -4.71 -15.20
N ASN A 357 32.79 -4.04 -14.14
CA ASN A 357 33.72 -4.60 -13.15
C ASN A 357 33.30 -4.34 -11.69
N PRO A 358 32.14 -4.87 -11.24
CA PRO A 358 31.68 -4.75 -9.85
C PRO A 358 32.63 -5.34 -8.79
N TYR A 359 33.38 -6.37 -9.19
CA TYR A 359 34.40 -7.07 -8.41
C TYR A 359 35.22 -7.95 -9.36
N GLN A 360 34.52 -8.63 -10.26
CA GLN A 360 35.06 -9.30 -11.43
C GLN A 360 34.26 -8.90 -12.68
N SER A 361 34.88 -9.09 -13.84
CA SER A 361 34.30 -8.75 -15.14
C SER A 361 32.93 -9.40 -15.35
N THR A 362 31.88 -8.58 -15.38
CA THR A 362 30.47 -9.01 -15.41
C THR A 362 29.72 -8.30 -16.54
N PRO A 363 29.33 -9.02 -17.61
CA PRO A 363 28.48 -8.46 -18.65
C PRO A 363 27.04 -8.29 -18.16
N THR A 364 26.41 -7.17 -18.50
CA THR A 364 25.04 -6.86 -18.05
C THR A 364 24.21 -6.09 -19.08
N ASP A 365 22.90 -6.32 -19.06
CA ASP A 365 21.89 -5.50 -19.72
C ASP A 365 21.27 -4.44 -18.79
N MET A 366 21.58 -4.45 -17.49
CA MET A 366 21.14 -3.41 -16.56
C MET A 366 21.60 -2.01 -17.01
N PHE A 367 22.73 -1.94 -17.71
CA PHE A 367 23.26 -0.72 -18.35
C PHE A 367 22.27 -0.03 -19.30
N TYR A 368 21.33 -0.78 -19.88
CA TYR A 368 20.30 -0.23 -20.76
C TYR A 368 18.99 0.10 -20.03
N SER A 369 18.88 -0.28 -18.76
CA SER A 369 17.69 -0.13 -17.93
C SER A 369 17.82 1.10 -17.02
N ASP A 370 18.98 1.24 -16.38
CA ASP A 370 19.41 2.43 -15.63
C ASP A 370 20.07 3.40 -16.62
N LEU A 371 19.32 4.45 -16.94
CA LEU A 371 19.64 5.49 -17.91
C LEU A 371 19.98 6.82 -17.24
N SER A 372 19.75 6.94 -15.93
CA SER A 372 20.24 8.04 -15.12
C SER A 372 21.78 7.99 -14.97
N GLY A 373 22.37 9.14 -14.64
CA GLY A 373 23.79 9.26 -14.32
C GLY A 373 24.81 8.70 -15.33
N THR A 374 26.05 8.59 -14.87
CA THR A 374 27.12 7.88 -15.55
C THR A 374 27.28 6.50 -14.92
N TRP A 375 27.71 5.52 -15.70
CA TRP A 375 28.11 4.22 -15.15
C TRP A 375 29.62 4.13 -14.90
N ASP A 376 30.30 5.28 -14.95
CA ASP A 376 31.73 5.51 -14.79
C ASP A 376 31.87 6.86 -14.09
N LEU A 377 31.52 6.89 -12.80
CA LEU A 377 31.41 8.12 -12.00
C LEU A 377 32.79 8.70 -11.73
N ASN A 378 33.77 7.81 -11.54
CA ASN A 378 35.15 8.17 -11.28
C ASN A 378 35.93 8.55 -12.58
N GLY A 379 35.35 8.30 -13.76
CA GLY A 379 35.90 8.67 -15.07
C GLY A 379 37.14 7.88 -15.47
N ASN A 380 37.32 6.67 -14.94
CA ASN A 380 38.51 5.84 -15.19
C ASN A 380 38.35 4.93 -16.42
N GLY A 381 37.17 4.88 -17.05
CA GLY A 381 36.86 4.05 -18.21
C GLY A 381 36.43 2.61 -17.89
N THR A 382 36.34 2.26 -16.62
CA THR A 382 35.81 0.99 -16.10
C THR A 382 34.41 1.27 -15.59
N TYR A 383 33.44 0.47 -16.05
CA TYR A 383 32.04 0.74 -15.77
C TYR A 383 31.52 -0.20 -14.68
N GLY A 384 30.59 0.27 -13.84
CA GLY A 384 29.86 -0.55 -12.88
C GLY A 384 30.67 -1.02 -11.68
N GLU A 385 31.74 -0.30 -11.32
CA GLU A 385 32.45 -0.52 -10.07
C GLU A 385 31.58 -0.08 -8.88
N LEU A 386 31.87 -0.58 -7.67
CA LEU A 386 31.17 -0.09 -6.47
C LEU A 386 31.34 1.44 -6.28
N THR A 387 32.45 2.01 -6.73
CA THR A 387 32.69 3.45 -6.69
C THR A 387 31.88 4.25 -7.71
N ASP A 388 31.18 3.57 -8.62
CA ASP A 388 30.26 4.19 -9.58
C ASP A 388 28.83 4.29 -9.04
N ILE A 389 28.54 3.70 -7.88
CA ILE A 389 27.22 3.78 -7.24
C ILE A 389 27.12 5.09 -6.46
N GLY A 390 26.01 5.81 -6.63
CA GLY A 390 25.70 7.02 -5.89
C GLY A 390 25.29 8.19 -6.78
N THR A 391 25.15 9.38 -6.20
CA THR A 391 24.61 10.55 -6.90
C THR A 391 25.42 10.89 -8.16
N GLY A 392 24.74 10.95 -9.30
CA GLY A 392 25.33 11.21 -10.61
C GLY A 392 25.99 9.98 -11.26
N GLY A 393 26.07 8.87 -10.52
CA GLY A 393 26.51 7.55 -10.96
C GLY A 393 25.31 6.62 -11.20
N ILE A 394 25.48 5.35 -10.84
CA ILE A 394 24.47 4.29 -10.87
C ILE A 394 23.54 4.45 -9.66
N ASP A 395 22.24 4.51 -9.89
CA ASP A 395 21.23 4.58 -8.84
C ASP A 395 20.30 3.35 -8.76
N ARG A 396 20.35 2.49 -9.78
CA ARG A 396 19.63 1.21 -9.94
C ARG A 396 18.15 1.32 -10.25
N LEU A 397 17.62 2.53 -10.31
CA LEU A 397 16.22 2.74 -10.64
C LEU A 397 16.05 2.57 -12.16
N PRO A 398 15.15 1.69 -12.62
CA PRO A 398 15.01 1.44 -14.04
C PRO A 398 14.17 2.53 -14.70
N GLU A 399 14.71 3.20 -15.72
CA GLU A 399 13.91 4.02 -16.64
C GLU A 399 13.10 3.17 -17.60
N VAL A 400 13.64 2.02 -18.00
CA VAL A 400 13.02 1.07 -18.92
C VAL A 400 13.28 -0.37 -18.48
N THR A 401 12.33 -1.27 -18.75
CA THR A 401 12.46 -2.70 -18.49
C THR A 401 13.10 -3.39 -19.70
N VAL A 402 14.18 -4.16 -19.48
CA VAL A 402 15.00 -4.74 -20.56
C VAL A 402 14.90 -6.26 -20.58
N GLY A 403 14.69 -6.82 -21.78
CA GLY A 403 14.88 -8.24 -22.08
C GLY A 403 15.70 -8.42 -23.36
N ARG A 404 16.17 -9.65 -23.59
CA ARG A 404 17.07 -9.95 -24.72
C ARG A 404 16.75 -11.25 -25.41
N ILE A 405 16.83 -11.28 -26.74
CA ILE A 405 16.94 -12.52 -27.51
C ILE A 405 18.35 -12.58 -28.12
N PRO A 406 19.26 -13.42 -27.57
CA PRO A 406 20.59 -13.60 -28.13
C PRO A 406 20.54 -14.14 -29.56
N PHE A 407 21.36 -13.58 -30.46
CA PHE A 407 21.53 -14.08 -31.82
C PHE A 407 22.98 -14.56 -32.04
N TYR A 408 23.17 -15.88 -32.07
CA TYR A 408 24.49 -16.51 -32.30
C TYR A 408 24.72 -16.94 -33.75
N GLY A 409 24.01 -16.34 -34.70
CA GLY A 409 24.22 -16.54 -36.15
C GLY A 409 23.20 -17.44 -36.85
N THR A 410 22.19 -17.96 -36.14
CA THR A 410 21.18 -18.88 -36.68
C THR A 410 19.79 -18.21 -36.70
N PHE A 411 19.30 -17.84 -37.89
CA PHE A 411 17.93 -17.30 -38.02
C PHE A 411 16.85 -18.30 -37.63
N ALA A 412 17.07 -19.60 -37.83
CA ALA A 412 16.14 -20.64 -37.41
C ALA A 412 15.88 -20.61 -35.89
N ASP A 413 16.93 -20.40 -35.08
CA ASP A 413 16.78 -20.32 -33.63
C ASP A 413 16.03 -19.02 -33.25
N LEU A 414 16.46 -17.87 -33.78
CA LEU A 414 15.81 -16.59 -33.54
C LEU A 414 14.32 -16.61 -33.90
N ASP A 415 13.99 -17.10 -35.10
CA ASP A 415 12.62 -17.15 -35.58
C ASP A 415 11.78 -18.15 -34.77
N ALA A 416 12.36 -19.25 -34.29
CA ALA A 416 11.68 -20.18 -33.39
C ALA A 416 11.36 -19.53 -32.02
N ILE A 417 12.28 -18.73 -31.48
CA ILE A 417 12.08 -17.98 -30.22
C ILE A 417 10.99 -16.94 -30.37
N LEU A 418 11.04 -16.13 -31.44
CA LEU A 418 10.04 -15.10 -31.73
C LEU A 418 8.65 -15.72 -31.93
N ALA A 419 8.56 -16.77 -32.75
CA ALA A 419 7.31 -17.48 -33.00
C ALA A 419 6.71 -18.08 -31.71
N ARG A 420 7.55 -18.63 -30.82
CA ARG A 420 7.09 -19.15 -29.53
C ARG A 420 6.59 -18.05 -28.61
N SER A 421 7.27 -16.90 -28.58
CA SER A 421 6.84 -15.74 -27.79
C SER A 421 5.47 -15.25 -28.25
N VAL A 422 5.24 -15.17 -29.57
CA VAL A 422 3.92 -14.87 -30.17
C VAL A 422 2.87 -15.91 -29.80
N ALA A 423 3.19 -17.20 -29.94
CA ALA A 423 2.28 -18.29 -29.63
C ALA A 423 1.90 -18.32 -28.14
N TYR A 424 2.86 -18.03 -27.26
CA TYR A 424 2.61 -17.94 -25.82
C TYR A 424 1.73 -16.73 -25.49
N ALA A 425 2.05 -15.53 -26.00
CA ALA A 425 1.26 -14.32 -25.77
C ALA A 425 -0.21 -14.49 -26.20
N SER A 426 -0.42 -15.18 -27.33
CA SER A 426 -1.73 -15.36 -27.98
C SER A 426 -2.42 -16.68 -27.62
N ALA A 427 -1.88 -17.44 -26.65
CA ALA A 427 -2.41 -18.76 -26.34
C ALA A 427 -3.83 -18.64 -25.78
N THR A 428 -4.73 -19.51 -26.26
CA THR A 428 -6.13 -19.61 -25.82
C THR A 428 -6.44 -21.03 -25.37
N GLY A 429 -7.47 -21.20 -24.55
CA GLY A 429 -7.94 -22.52 -24.07
C GLY A 429 -7.47 -22.82 -22.66
N ASP A 430 -7.23 -24.10 -22.35
CA ASP A 430 -6.77 -24.52 -21.02
C ASP A 430 -5.30 -24.15 -20.80
N LEU A 431 -5.10 -23.09 -20.03
CA LEU A 431 -3.79 -22.58 -19.60
C LEU A 431 -3.49 -22.90 -18.13
N SER A 432 -4.20 -23.85 -17.51
CA SER A 432 -3.98 -24.23 -16.11
C SER A 432 -2.53 -24.65 -15.84
N TRP A 433 -1.83 -25.19 -16.84
CA TRP A 433 -0.41 -25.52 -16.74
C TRP A 433 0.48 -24.32 -16.40
N ARG A 434 0.05 -23.08 -16.71
CA ARG A 434 0.80 -21.86 -16.36
C ARG A 434 0.76 -21.55 -14.87
N GLN A 435 -0.26 -22.03 -14.16
CA GLN A 435 -0.44 -21.87 -12.70
C GLN A 435 0.23 -22.99 -11.91
N ARG A 436 1.27 -23.59 -12.48
CA ARG A 436 2.03 -24.70 -11.89
C ARG A 436 3.52 -24.38 -12.00
N ALA A 437 4.28 -24.73 -10.95
CA ALA A 437 5.73 -24.56 -10.93
C ALA A 437 6.49 -25.86 -10.67
N ILE A 438 7.67 -25.99 -11.26
CA ILE A 438 8.71 -26.93 -10.80
C ILE A 438 9.68 -26.17 -9.92
N ILE A 439 10.01 -26.73 -8.75
CA ILE A 439 11.03 -26.23 -7.83
C ILE A 439 12.10 -27.31 -7.71
N ALA A 440 13.28 -27.06 -8.25
CA ALA A 440 14.42 -27.98 -8.15
C ALA A 440 15.48 -27.41 -7.22
N ALA A 441 15.85 -28.13 -6.16
CA ALA A 441 16.82 -27.62 -5.18
C ALA A 441 17.92 -28.64 -4.89
N ALA A 442 19.13 -28.26 -5.26
CA ALA A 442 20.34 -29.00 -4.98
C ALA A 442 20.98 -28.57 -3.65
N ILE A 443 22.07 -29.25 -3.27
CA ILE A 443 22.91 -28.83 -2.16
C ILE A 443 23.95 -27.83 -2.70
N SER A 444 24.01 -26.65 -2.07
CA SER A 444 25.00 -25.63 -2.40
C SER A 444 26.32 -25.91 -1.67
N ASN A 445 26.28 -26.24 -0.37
CA ASN A 445 27.44 -26.77 0.37
C ASN A 445 27.00 -27.69 1.51
N HIS A 446 27.87 -28.62 1.89
CA HIS A 446 27.71 -29.47 3.06
C HIS A 446 28.19 -28.74 4.32
N GLY A 447 27.80 -29.26 5.49
CA GLY A 447 28.29 -28.81 6.79
C GLY A 447 28.13 -29.96 7.80
N PRO A 448 29.19 -30.37 8.52
CA PRO A 448 30.56 -29.87 8.43
C PRO A 448 31.29 -30.25 7.12
N GLN A 449 32.15 -29.36 6.60
CA GLN A 449 32.91 -29.57 5.36
C GLN A 449 34.34 -29.03 5.53
N ASP A 450 35.33 -29.82 5.08
CA ASP A 450 36.76 -29.52 5.08
C ASP A 450 37.24 -29.42 3.62
N ASN A 451 37.55 -28.20 3.19
CA ASN A 451 37.98 -27.91 1.82
C ASN A 451 39.49 -27.98 1.67
N ASN A 452 40.24 -27.60 2.71
CA ASN A 452 41.70 -27.54 2.67
C ASN A 452 42.37 -28.89 3.04
N ASN A 453 41.57 -29.85 3.51
CA ASN A 453 41.95 -31.18 3.95
C ASN A 453 42.95 -31.19 5.12
N ASP A 454 42.88 -30.21 6.02
CA ASP A 454 43.71 -30.13 7.22
C ASP A 454 43.17 -30.98 8.39
N GLY A 455 41.92 -31.43 8.30
CA GLY A 455 41.24 -32.22 9.34
C GLY A 455 40.34 -31.42 10.26
N THR A 456 40.13 -30.15 9.98
CA THR A 456 39.18 -29.30 10.66
C THR A 456 38.17 -28.76 9.65
N ALA A 457 36.91 -28.65 10.06
CA ALA A 457 35.87 -28.18 9.16
C ALA A 457 35.98 -26.67 8.97
N ASP A 458 36.20 -26.24 7.72
CA ASP A 458 36.11 -24.85 7.28
C ASP A 458 34.68 -24.32 7.43
N TYR A 459 33.70 -25.19 7.17
CA TYR A 459 32.28 -24.90 7.37
C TYR A 459 31.72 -25.75 8.48
N GLN A 460 31.05 -25.09 9.43
CA GLN A 460 30.34 -25.75 10.50
C GLN A 460 28.96 -26.23 10.04
N LEU A 461 28.32 -27.10 10.84
CA LEU A 461 26.96 -27.58 10.56
C LEU A 461 25.94 -26.45 10.40
N SER A 462 26.10 -25.35 11.14
CA SER A 462 25.24 -24.15 11.04
C SER A 462 25.39 -23.38 9.73
N GLN A 463 26.46 -23.63 8.96
CA GLN A 463 26.76 -22.99 7.67
C GLN A 463 26.42 -23.90 6.48
N ARG A 464 25.79 -25.04 6.74
CA ARG A 464 25.27 -25.94 5.71
C ARG A 464 24.17 -25.25 4.91
N THR A 465 24.23 -25.33 3.58
CA THR A 465 23.23 -24.73 2.69
C THR A 465 22.59 -25.82 1.84
N TYR A 466 21.51 -26.39 2.37
CA TYR A 466 20.67 -27.30 1.61
C TYR A 466 19.57 -26.49 0.92
N GLY A 467 19.41 -26.66 -0.39
CA GLY A 467 18.48 -25.84 -1.16
C GLY A 467 17.01 -26.11 -0.87
N ASP A 468 16.65 -27.19 -0.17
CA ASP A 468 15.25 -27.49 0.17
C ASP A 468 14.65 -26.47 1.15
N ASP A 469 15.46 -25.80 1.97
CA ASP A 469 15.00 -24.69 2.81
C ASP A 469 14.41 -23.56 1.93
N TRP A 470 15.14 -23.18 0.87
CA TRP A 470 14.65 -22.25 -0.16
C TRP A 470 13.51 -22.83 -1.00
N GLY A 471 13.59 -24.11 -1.34
CA GLY A 471 12.55 -24.79 -2.11
C GLY A 471 11.19 -24.80 -1.40
N GLU A 472 11.17 -25.09 -0.11
CA GLU A 472 9.94 -25.05 0.70
C GLU A 472 9.43 -23.61 0.92
N ALA A 473 10.33 -22.63 0.97
CA ALA A 473 9.93 -21.22 1.00
C ALA A 473 9.26 -20.78 -0.30
N VAL A 474 9.82 -21.13 -1.47
CA VAL A 474 9.18 -20.87 -2.78
C VAL A 474 7.85 -21.61 -2.87
N LYS A 475 7.79 -22.87 -2.45
CA LYS A 475 6.56 -23.67 -2.44
C LYS A 475 5.46 -23.05 -1.57
N SER A 476 5.82 -22.54 -0.40
CA SER A 476 4.86 -21.88 0.51
C SER A 476 4.32 -20.60 -0.11
N MET A 477 5.19 -19.77 -0.70
CA MET A 477 4.78 -18.56 -1.44
C MET A 477 3.83 -18.90 -2.61
N LEU A 478 4.12 -19.94 -3.38
CA LEU A 478 3.24 -20.37 -4.47
C LEU A 478 1.89 -20.89 -3.97
N ALA A 479 1.88 -21.61 -2.85
CA ALA A 479 0.65 -22.12 -2.25
C ALA A 479 -0.25 -20.97 -1.74
N GLU A 480 0.34 -19.92 -1.15
CA GLU A 480 -0.38 -18.69 -0.76
C GLU A 480 -1.00 -17.99 -1.97
N ALA A 481 -0.31 -18.02 -3.11
CA ALA A 481 -0.82 -17.53 -4.39
C ALA A 481 -1.80 -18.50 -5.10
N SER A 482 -2.13 -19.65 -4.50
CA SER A 482 -2.97 -20.70 -5.10
C SER A 482 -2.40 -21.35 -6.37
N LEU A 483 -1.07 -21.47 -6.48
CA LEU A 483 -0.38 -22.19 -7.55
C LEU A 483 0.12 -23.56 -7.06
N ASP A 484 0.07 -24.55 -7.97
CA ASP A 484 0.57 -25.89 -7.66
C ASP A 484 2.10 -25.96 -7.82
N ALA A 485 2.78 -26.58 -6.86
CA ALA A 485 4.22 -26.80 -6.91
C ALA A 485 4.57 -28.29 -7.02
N TYR A 486 5.54 -28.61 -7.88
CA TYR A 486 6.18 -29.92 -7.99
C TYR A 486 7.65 -29.81 -7.57
N THR A 487 8.02 -30.42 -6.46
CA THR A 487 9.36 -30.28 -5.89
C THR A 487 10.29 -31.43 -6.30
N LEU A 488 11.56 -31.07 -6.53
CA LEU A 488 12.66 -31.96 -6.86
C LEU A 488 13.86 -31.62 -5.96
N TYR A 489 14.00 -32.31 -4.83
CA TYR A 489 15.10 -32.07 -3.89
C TYR A 489 16.19 -33.14 -3.98
N GLU A 490 17.43 -32.78 -3.63
CA GLU A 490 18.52 -33.75 -3.55
C GLU A 490 18.21 -34.86 -2.52
N LYS A 491 18.42 -36.12 -2.93
CA LYS A 491 18.16 -37.34 -2.16
C LYS A 491 19.25 -38.41 -2.31
N SER A 492 20.38 -38.04 -2.89
CA SER A 492 21.53 -38.90 -3.14
C SER A 492 22.63 -38.55 -2.16
N GLY A 493 23.23 -39.56 -1.54
CA GLY A 493 24.40 -39.41 -0.69
C GLY A 493 24.70 -40.67 0.10
N ILE A 494 25.89 -40.73 0.70
CA ILE A 494 26.37 -41.90 1.45
C ILE A 494 25.60 -42.16 2.76
N TYR A 495 24.96 -41.14 3.34
CA TYR A 495 24.18 -41.26 4.57
C TYR A 495 22.72 -40.87 4.37
N GLY A 496 21.80 -41.73 4.84
CA GLY A 496 20.35 -41.50 4.79
C GLY A 496 19.74 -40.93 6.06
N ASP A 497 20.56 -40.41 6.98
CA ASP A 497 20.14 -39.87 8.29
C ASP A 497 19.95 -38.34 8.28
N GLY A 498 20.08 -37.70 7.12
CA GLY A 498 19.98 -36.24 6.96
C GLY A 498 21.33 -35.51 6.90
N SER A 499 22.45 -36.22 7.10
CA SER A 499 23.79 -35.61 7.07
C SER A 499 24.36 -35.41 5.65
N ALA A 500 23.95 -36.22 4.67
CA ALA A 500 24.42 -36.10 3.29
C ALA A 500 23.45 -35.34 2.37
N TYR A 501 22.15 -35.33 2.71
CA TYR A 501 21.07 -34.68 1.97
C TYR A 501 19.87 -34.44 2.89
N PRO A 502 18.97 -33.50 2.56
CA PRO A 502 17.81 -33.18 3.40
C PRO A 502 16.80 -34.32 3.50
N LEU A 503 16.11 -34.44 4.64
CA LEU A 503 15.03 -35.42 4.83
C LEU A 503 13.65 -34.91 4.39
N THR A 504 13.53 -33.64 4.04
CA THR A 504 12.29 -32.96 3.61
C THR A 504 11.56 -33.71 2.50
N LEU A 505 10.24 -33.92 2.66
CA LEU A 505 9.46 -34.63 1.66
C LEU A 505 9.44 -33.89 0.33
N THR A 506 9.50 -34.63 -0.78
CA THR A 506 9.55 -34.08 -2.13
C THR A 506 8.79 -34.97 -3.10
N ASN A 507 8.31 -34.42 -4.22
CA ASN A 507 7.58 -35.21 -5.21
C ASN A 507 8.48 -36.24 -5.90
N ALA A 508 9.74 -35.89 -6.18
CA ALA A 508 10.75 -36.83 -6.67
C ALA A 508 12.17 -36.38 -6.32
N ALA A 509 13.12 -37.32 -6.35
CA ALA A 509 14.54 -36.99 -6.17
C ALA A 509 15.08 -36.14 -7.34
N LEU A 510 15.94 -35.16 -7.06
CA LEU A 510 16.57 -34.34 -8.09
C LEU A 510 17.52 -35.18 -8.96
N SER A 511 17.18 -35.30 -10.24
CA SER A 511 17.99 -35.94 -11.27
C SER A 511 17.57 -35.45 -12.66
N THR A 512 18.44 -35.59 -13.66
CA THR A 512 18.11 -35.23 -15.06
C THR A 512 16.85 -35.92 -15.56
N ALA A 513 16.69 -37.22 -15.27
CA ALA A 513 15.54 -37.99 -15.71
C ALA A 513 14.23 -37.46 -15.10
N ASN A 514 14.23 -37.19 -13.78
CA ASN A 514 13.05 -36.67 -13.09
C ASN A 514 12.74 -35.22 -13.51
N MET A 515 13.77 -34.40 -13.75
CA MET A 515 13.61 -33.03 -14.24
C MET A 515 12.93 -33.00 -15.60
N ILE A 516 13.44 -33.74 -16.59
CA ILE A 516 12.87 -33.80 -17.94
C ILE A 516 11.46 -34.40 -17.91
N SER A 517 11.27 -35.48 -17.14
CA SER A 517 9.97 -36.15 -17.00
C SER A 517 8.91 -35.22 -16.41
N ALA A 518 9.26 -34.47 -15.36
CA ALA A 518 8.38 -33.47 -14.77
C ALA A 518 8.11 -32.34 -15.76
N TRP A 519 9.14 -31.70 -16.32
CA TRP A 519 8.98 -30.54 -17.23
C TRP A 519 8.00 -30.83 -18.36
N ASN A 520 8.10 -32.01 -18.97
CA ASN A 520 7.23 -32.41 -20.08
C ASN A 520 5.75 -32.64 -19.69
N GLN A 521 5.37 -32.54 -18.41
CA GLN A 521 3.97 -32.51 -17.97
C GLN A 521 3.34 -31.10 -18.11
N GLY A 522 4.14 -30.06 -18.34
CA GLY A 522 3.69 -28.68 -18.52
C GLY A 522 3.58 -27.89 -17.21
N TYR A 523 4.42 -26.86 -17.11
CA TYR A 523 4.53 -25.93 -15.97
C TYR A 523 4.78 -24.52 -16.50
N GLY A 524 4.19 -23.51 -15.87
CA GLY A 524 4.37 -22.10 -16.24
C GLY A 524 5.70 -21.56 -15.76
N LEU A 525 6.12 -22.00 -14.57
CA LEU A 525 7.38 -21.62 -13.95
C LEU A 525 8.24 -22.87 -13.73
N VAL A 526 9.53 -22.77 -14.04
CA VAL A 526 10.56 -23.66 -13.54
C VAL A 526 11.59 -22.80 -12.83
N THR A 527 11.86 -23.10 -11.57
CA THR A 527 12.90 -22.41 -10.81
C THR A 527 13.80 -23.42 -10.15
N TRP A 528 15.09 -23.11 -10.06
CA TRP A 528 16.02 -23.97 -9.34
C TRP A 528 17.12 -23.22 -8.63
N TRP A 529 17.66 -23.89 -7.61
CA TRP A 529 18.90 -23.52 -6.96
C TRP A 529 19.91 -24.66 -7.00
N GLY A 530 21.07 -24.37 -7.57
CA GLY A 530 22.19 -25.30 -7.61
C GLY A 530 23.46 -24.67 -8.16
N HIS A 531 24.49 -25.50 -8.35
CA HIS A 531 25.73 -25.07 -8.98
C HIS A 531 25.56 -24.94 -10.48
N GLY A 532 26.41 -24.15 -11.13
CA GLY A 532 26.31 -23.90 -12.57
C GLY A 532 27.63 -23.67 -13.25
N ASN A 533 27.66 -24.00 -14.54
CA ASN A 533 28.57 -23.41 -15.50
C ASN A 533 27.76 -23.03 -16.76
N TYR A 534 28.42 -22.59 -17.83
CA TYR A 534 27.67 -22.22 -19.04
C TYR A 534 26.90 -23.39 -19.67
N MET A 535 27.33 -24.64 -19.52
CA MET A 535 26.69 -25.81 -20.15
C MET A 535 25.62 -26.51 -19.31
N GLY A 536 25.49 -26.20 -18.02
CA GLY A 536 24.61 -27.00 -17.16
C GLY A 536 24.39 -26.46 -15.75
N ALA A 537 23.36 -27.03 -15.12
CA ALA A 537 23.04 -26.91 -13.71
C ALA A 537 23.32 -28.26 -13.01
N TYR A 538 23.98 -28.17 -11.86
CA TYR A 538 24.64 -29.28 -11.18
C TYR A 538 24.17 -29.40 -9.74
N ARG A 539 24.12 -30.64 -9.27
CA ARG A 539 23.83 -30.97 -7.87
C ARG A 539 25.08 -31.50 -7.19
N ARG A 540 25.28 -31.18 -5.92
CA ARG A 540 26.40 -31.69 -5.11
C ARG A 540 25.97 -32.95 -4.36
N VAL A 541 26.73 -34.03 -4.50
CA VAL A 541 26.44 -35.32 -3.87
C VAL A 541 27.65 -35.81 -3.08
N TRP A 542 27.47 -36.11 -1.79
CA TRP A 542 28.51 -36.76 -0.97
C TRP A 542 28.51 -38.27 -1.24
N VAL A 543 29.51 -38.76 -1.96
CA VAL A 543 29.51 -40.14 -2.51
C VAL A 543 30.37 -41.12 -1.73
N ASN A 544 31.35 -40.67 -0.95
CA ASN A 544 32.17 -41.51 -0.09
C ASN A 544 32.68 -40.74 1.15
N ASP A 545 33.04 -41.43 2.23
CA ASP A 545 33.62 -40.88 3.47
C ASP A 545 34.87 -41.69 3.82
N SER A 546 35.82 -41.73 2.88
CA SER A 546 36.92 -42.72 2.89
C SER A 546 38.30 -42.12 3.03
N THR A 547 38.46 -40.80 2.85
CA THR A 547 39.75 -40.16 3.07
C THR A 547 39.99 -39.95 4.58
N ARG A 548 38.96 -39.49 5.31
CA ARG A 548 38.91 -39.47 6.78
C ARG A 548 37.49 -39.85 7.17
N ALA A 549 37.31 -40.96 7.88
CA ALA A 549 35.98 -41.44 8.27
C ALA A 549 35.45 -40.66 9.49
N ASP A 550 35.35 -39.34 9.36
CA ASP A 550 35.03 -38.38 10.42
C ASP A 550 33.67 -37.70 10.21
N ARG A 551 32.94 -38.05 9.15
CA ARG A 551 31.68 -37.40 8.75
C ARG A 551 31.84 -35.89 8.53
N ILE A 552 33.01 -35.46 8.08
CA ILE A 552 33.27 -34.12 7.60
C ILE A 552 33.51 -34.26 6.09
N THR A 553 32.63 -33.65 5.29
CA THR A 553 32.74 -33.81 3.84
C THR A 553 34.04 -33.20 3.33
N GLN A 554 34.86 -34.01 2.66
CA GLN A 554 36.06 -33.50 1.99
C GLN A 554 35.77 -33.17 0.54
N TYR A 555 35.54 -31.89 0.30
CA TYR A 555 34.97 -31.37 -0.94
C TYR A 555 35.54 -32.01 -2.22
N SER A 556 36.84 -31.95 -2.42
CA SER A 556 37.50 -32.37 -3.67
C SER A 556 37.69 -33.88 -3.82
N GLN A 557 37.45 -34.66 -2.76
CA GLN A 557 37.79 -36.09 -2.69
C GLN A 557 36.58 -36.99 -2.48
N GLU A 558 35.54 -36.45 -1.84
CA GLU A 558 34.40 -37.19 -1.32
C GLU A 558 33.08 -36.82 -2.00
N THR A 559 33.06 -35.71 -2.75
CA THR A 559 31.87 -35.24 -3.47
C THR A 559 31.92 -35.50 -4.96
N SER A 560 30.74 -35.54 -5.59
CA SER A 560 30.55 -35.53 -7.03
C SER A 560 29.55 -34.45 -7.43
N SER A 561 29.69 -33.94 -8.66
CA SER A 561 28.81 -32.90 -9.21
C SER A 561 28.11 -33.37 -10.49
N PRO A 562 27.15 -34.32 -10.42
CA PRO A 562 26.35 -34.67 -11.58
C PRO A 562 25.45 -33.50 -12.02
N THR A 563 25.14 -33.43 -13.32
CA THR A 563 24.11 -32.50 -13.83
C THR A 563 22.72 -32.97 -13.39
N PHE A 564 21.81 -32.02 -13.23
CA PHE A 564 20.36 -32.29 -13.27
C PHE A 564 19.69 -31.65 -14.50
N LEU A 565 20.39 -30.76 -15.20
CA LEU A 565 20.00 -30.26 -16.52
C LEU A 565 21.25 -29.74 -17.25
N SER A 566 21.41 -30.07 -18.53
CA SER A 566 22.46 -29.54 -19.38
C SER A 566 21.89 -28.93 -20.67
N SER A 567 22.69 -28.11 -21.36
CA SER A 567 22.34 -27.54 -22.66
C SER A 567 21.94 -28.62 -23.68
N GLY A 568 22.55 -29.81 -23.60
CA GLY A 568 22.22 -30.95 -24.46
C GLY A 568 20.91 -31.64 -24.09
N ASP A 569 20.48 -31.58 -22.84
CA ASP A 569 19.22 -32.15 -22.39
C ASP A 569 18.00 -31.34 -22.86
N THR A 570 18.20 -30.04 -23.15
CA THR A 570 17.11 -29.13 -23.57
C THR A 570 16.36 -29.60 -24.82
N TYR A 571 17.00 -30.36 -25.72
CA TYR A 571 16.34 -30.93 -26.90
C TYR A 571 15.26 -31.97 -26.58
N GLN A 572 15.19 -32.45 -25.34
CA GLN A 572 14.16 -33.37 -24.87
C GLN A 572 12.94 -32.66 -24.27
N LEU A 573 12.97 -31.32 -24.18
CA LEU A 573 11.91 -30.51 -23.61
C LEU A 573 10.86 -30.16 -24.67
N SER A 574 9.58 -30.21 -24.29
CA SER A 574 8.49 -29.81 -25.17
C SER A 574 8.40 -28.29 -25.30
N ASN A 575 8.22 -27.82 -26.54
CA ASN A 575 7.92 -26.43 -26.85
C ASN A 575 6.41 -26.11 -26.83
N ASP A 576 5.54 -27.11 -26.59
CA ASP A 576 4.08 -26.92 -26.61
C ASP A 576 3.57 -26.19 -25.36
N ARG A 577 4.31 -26.30 -24.25
CA ARG A 577 4.01 -25.68 -22.94
C ARG A 577 5.27 -25.06 -22.35
N PRO A 578 5.81 -24.01 -22.98
CA PRO A 578 7.11 -23.47 -22.58
C PRO A 578 6.99 -22.69 -21.27
N SER A 579 8.01 -22.82 -20.42
CA SER A 579 8.03 -22.23 -19.07
C SER A 579 8.85 -20.95 -19.03
N PHE A 580 8.56 -20.06 -18.09
CA PHE A 580 9.59 -19.16 -17.58
C PHE A 580 10.57 -19.95 -16.74
N VAL A 581 11.85 -19.60 -16.82
CA VAL A 581 12.91 -20.32 -16.11
C VAL A 581 13.76 -19.36 -15.29
N VAL A 582 13.72 -19.49 -13.97
CA VAL A 582 14.57 -18.70 -13.06
C VAL A 582 15.73 -19.58 -12.59
N GLN A 583 16.93 -19.28 -13.07
CA GLN A 583 18.12 -20.12 -12.88
C GLN A 583 19.00 -19.53 -11.78
N VAL A 584 18.91 -20.07 -10.56
CA VAL A 584 19.86 -19.73 -9.48
C VAL A 584 21.07 -20.64 -9.60
N ALA A 585 21.93 -20.33 -10.57
CA ALA A 585 23.16 -21.05 -10.86
C ALA A 585 24.16 -20.19 -11.64
N CYS A 586 25.45 -20.44 -11.42
CA CYS A 586 26.54 -19.67 -12.03
C CYS A 586 26.61 -19.87 -13.56
N LEU A 587 26.97 -18.81 -14.29
CA LEU A 587 27.33 -18.78 -15.72
C LEU A 587 26.31 -19.33 -16.73
N ASN A 588 25.11 -19.76 -16.32
CA ASN A 588 24.12 -20.33 -17.23
C ASN A 588 23.71 -19.36 -18.37
N GLY A 589 23.90 -18.05 -18.18
CA GLY A 589 23.64 -17.01 -19.17
C GLY A 589 24.90 -16.40 -19.79
N GLN A 590 26.06 -17.06 -19.75
CA GLN A 590 27.32 -16.48 -20.22
C GLN A 590 27.23 -16.04 -21.71
N PRO A 591 27.32 -14.72 -22.02
CA PRO A 591 26.95 -14.19 -23.33
C PRO A 591 27.94 -14.56 -24.45
N GLU A 592 29.20 -14.86 -24.12
CA GLU A 592 30.22 -15.26 -25.11
C GLU A 592 30.04 -16.71 -25.60
N ARG A 593 29.20 -17.50 -24.92
CA ARG A 593 29.02 -18.94 -25.18
C ARG A 593 27.73 -19.18 -25.93
N LEU A 594 27.83 -19.62 -27.18
CA LEU A 594 26.68 -19.96 -28.05
C LEU A 594 25.85 -21.16 -27.56
N ASP A 595 26.38 -21.94 -26.64
CA ASP A 595 25.77 -23.13 -26.03
C ASP A 595 25.41 -22.92 -24.55
N ASN A 596 25.36 -21.66 -24.09
CA ASN A 596 24.95 -21.38 -22.72
C ASN A 596 23.53 -21.89 -22.44
N LEU A 597 23.30 -22.41 -21.24
CA LEU A 597 22.07 -23.09 -20.86
C LEU A 597 20.84 -22.19 -21.00
N GLY A 598 20.92 -20.92 -20.59
CA GLY A 598 19.81 -19.97 -20.69
C GLY A 598 19.37 -19.73 -22.13
N TYR A 599 20.31 -19.53 -23.05
CA TYR A 599 20.00 -19.44 -24.48
C TYR A 599 19.40 -20.75 -25.01
N ARG A 600 19.96 -21.92 -24.63
CA ARG A 600 19.46 -23.21 -25.14
C ARG A 600 18.08 -23.56 -24.63
N LEU A 601 17.72 -23.13 -23.43
CA LEU A 601 16.34 -23.20 -22.92
C LEU A 601 15.41 -22.26 -23.67
N LEU A 602 15.87 -21.05 -24.00
CA LEU A 602 15.10 -20.16 -24.86
C LEU A 602 14.92 -20.75 -26.25
N VAL A 603 15.86 -21.55 -26.76
CA VAL A 603 15.66 -22.33 -28.01
C VAL A 603 14.73 -23.52 -27.79
N ASN A 604 14.73 -24.18 -26.63
CA ASN A 604 13.91 -25.37 -26.34
C ASN A 604 13.35 -25.37 -24.90
N GLY A 605 12.03 -25.36 -24.76
CA GLY A 605 11.32 -25.59 -23.50
C GLY A 605 10.99 -24.32 -22.69
N SER A 606 11.55 -23.16 -23.06
CA SER A 606 11.30 -21.89 -22.36
C SER A 606 10.78 -20.77 -23.25
N VAL A 607 10.02 -19.86 -22.65
CA VAL A 607 9.59 -18.57 -23.23
C VAL A 607 10.39 -17.38 -22.70
N GLY A 608 11.12 -17.57 -21.59
CA GLY A 608 11.97 -16.55 -20.98
C GLY A 608 12.80 -17.14 -19.84
N THR A 609 14.06 -16.74 -19.73
CA THR A 609 14.97 -17.24 -18.71
C THR A 609 15.69 -16.11 -17.99
N ILE A 610 15.76 -16.17 -16.66
CA ILE A 610 16.71 -15.37 -15.87
C ILE A 610 17.93 -16.22 -15.61
N SER A 611 19.10 -15.74 -16.01
CA SER A 611 20.34 -16.48 -15.84
C SER A 611 21.53 -15.56 -15.56
N SER A 612 22.49 -16.06 -14.79
CA SER A 612 23.70 -15.30 -14.47
C SER A 612 24.71 -15.33 -15.62
N SER A 613 25.22 -14.16 -16.02
CA SER A 613 26.28 -14.01 -17.03
C SER A 613 27.66 -14.45 -16.51
N ARG A 614 27.82 -14.56 -15.18
CA ARG A 614 29.05 -14.90 -14.45
C ARG A 614 28.79 -15.72 -13.20
N LEU A 615 29.81 -15.89 -12.36
CA LEU A 615 29.68 -16.43 -11.02
C LEU A 615 28.59 -15.64 -10.26
N SER A 616 27.71 -16.39 -9.61
CA SER A 616 26.67 -15.85 -8.74
C SER A 616 26.93 -16.31 -7.31
N TRP A 617 26.76 -15.43 -6.35
CA TRP A 617 27.13 -15.63 -4.95
C TRP A 617 25.91 -15.90 -4.08
N TYR A 618 26.07 -16.74 -3.05
CA TYR A 618 25.01 -17.09 -2.09
C TYR A 618 25.50 -17.04 -0.66
N MET A 619 24.58 -16.77 0.26
CA MET A 619 24.88 -16.74 1.70
C MET A 619 24.84 -18.17 2.27
N THR A 620 25.82 -18.51 3.10
CA THR A 620 25.86 -19.85 3.72
C THR A 620 24.89 -19.97 4.89
N GLY A 621 24.31 -21.15 5.06
CA GLY A 621 23.39 -21.49 6.14
C GLY A 621 21.99 -21.79 5.62
N ALA A 622 21.05 -22.04 6.54
CA ALA A 622 19.66 -22.25 6.18
C ALA A 622 19.06 -20.97 5.56
N TRP A 623 18.45 -21.10 4.38
CA TRP A 623 17.85 -19.98 3.67
C TRP A 623 16.37 -19.83 4.05
N THR A 624 15.94 -18.61 4.35
CA THR A 624 14.52 -18.28 4.58
C THR A 624 14.21 -16.94 3.91
N PRO A 625 12.92 -16.62 3.64
CA PRO A 625 12.57 -15.30 3.13
C PRO A 625 13.09 -14.16 4.00
N LYS A 626 13.18 -14.36 5.31
CA LYS A 626 13.63 -13.34 6.27
C LYS A 626 15.14 -13.18 6.33
N THR A 627 15.89 -14.25 6.10
CA THR A 627 17.36 -14.23 6.09
C THR A 627 17.93 -13.89 4.71
N GLY A 628 17.15 -14.11 3.66
CA GLY A 628 17.58 -14.00 2.27
C GLY A 628 16.87 -12.93 1.46
N ALA A 629 15.53 -12.89 1.45
CA ALA A 629 14.79 -12.30 0.35
C ALA A 629 14.93 -10.76 0.20
N GLY A 630 15.38 -10.05 1.23
CA GLY A 630 15.76 -8.63 1.13
C GLY A 630 17.11 -8.38 0.45
N TRP A 631 17.97 -9.40 0.32
CA TRP A 631 19.37 -9.27 -0.07
C TRP A 631 19.60 -9.62 -1.54
N ALA A 632 20.67 -9.06 -2.10
CA ALA A 632 21.12 -9.37 -3.46
C ALA A 632 21.96 -10.68 -3.56
N ASP A 633 21.65 -11.70 -2.76
CA ASP A 633 22.19 -13.05 -2.96
C ASP A 633 21.46 -13.77 -4.10
N ASN A 634 22.06 -14.81 -4.68
CA ASN A 634 21.50 -15.44 -5.87
C ASN A 634 20.15 -16.15 -5.60
N ALA A 635 19.97 -16.77 -4.44
CA ALA A 635 18.75 -17.47 -4.04
C ALA A 635 17.59 -16.49 -3.87
N SER A 636 17.89 -15.29 -3.42
CA SER A 636 16.95 -14.19 -3.20
C SER A 636 16.50 -13.58 -4.52
N ILE A 637 17.38 -13.48 -5.52
CA ILE A 637 16.97 -13.18 -6.90
C ILE A 637 15.97 -14.24 -7.37
N GLY A 638 16.31 -15.53 -7.16
CA GLY A 638 15.46 -16.65 -7.52
C GLY A 638 14.08 -16.59 -6.90
N TYR A 639 14.03 -16.32 -5.59
CA TYR A 639 12.81 -16.22 -4.82
C TYR A 639 11.97 -15.01 -5.23
N ARG A 640 12.54 -13.79 -5.20
CA ARG A 640 11.81 -12.54 -5.46
C ARG A 640 11.32 -12.43 -6.89
N VAL A 641 12.11 -12.85 -7.87
CA VAL A 641 11.64 -12.86 -9.27
C VAL A 641 10.51 -13.88 -9.44
N SER A 642 10.62 -15.06 -8.81
CA SER A 642 9.54 -16.06 -8.85
C SER A 642 8.27 -15.57 -8.15
N GLU A 643 8.41 -14.89 -7.01
CA GLU A 643 7.30 -14.26 -6.26
C GLU A 643 6.58 -13.23 -7.13
N ARG A 644 7.31 -12.27 -7.69
CA ARG A 644 6.72 -11.22 -8.52
C ARG A 644 6.04 -11.78 -9.77
N LEU A 645 6.68 -12.73 -10.45
CA LEU A 645 6.11 -13.37 -11.64
C LEU A 645 4.86 -14.21 -11.31
N ALA A 646 4.92 -15.01 -10.24
CA ALA A 646 3.94 -16.04 -9.97
C ALA A 646 2.83 -15.62 -9.02
N ALA A 647 3.18 -14.96 -7.92
CA ALA A 647 2.22 -14.48 -6.92
C ALA A 647 1.64 -13.12 -7.27
N ASN A 648 2.47 -12.20 -7.80
CA ASN A 648 2.00 -10.84 -8.12
C ASN A 648 1.51 -10.70 -9.56
N GLY A 649 1.84 -11.66 -10.43
CA GLY A 649 1.41 -11.67 -11.83
C GLY A 649 2.18 -10.70 -12.73
N ASP A 650 3.32 -10.19 -12.26
CA ASP A 650 4.16 -9.24 -13.01
C ASP A 650 4.67 -9.86 -14.31
N ALA A 651 4.97 -9.00 -15.29
CA ALA A 651 5.81 -9.42 -16.41
C ALA A 651 7.23 -9.78 -15.90
N ILE A 652 7.87 -10.75 -16.53
CA ILE A 652 9.17 -11.26 -16.08
C ILE A 652 10.26 -10.18 -16.07
N GLY A 653 10.19 -9.22 -17.00
CA GLY A 653 11.09 -8.08 -17.02
C GLY A 653 10.91 -7.18 -15.81
N ASP A 654 9.66 -6.87 -15.46
CA ASP A 654 9.33 -6.00 -14.33
C ASP A 654 9.69 -6.66 -13.00
N ALA A 655 9.50 -7.98 -12.89
CA ALA A 655 9.96 -8.76 -11.75
C ALA A 655 11.48 -8.64 -11.51
N LEU A 656 12.29 -8.71 -12.57
CA LEU A 656 13.75 -8.53 -12.48
C LEU A 656 14.13 -7.07 -12.18
N ALA A 657 13.47 -6.12 -12.84
CA ALA A 657 13.72 -4.69 -12.66
C ALA A 657 13.40 -4.26 -11.22
N TYR A 658 12.28 -4.75 -10.68
CA TYR A 658 11.89 -4.57 -9.29
C TYR A 658 13.00 -5.04 -8.35
N PHE A 659 13.44 -6.29 -8.51
CA PHE A 659 14.45 -6.83 -7.62
C PHE A 659 15.76 -6.01 -7.60
N ARG A 660 16.21 -5.50 -8.75
CA ARG A 660 17.43 -4.66 -8.84
C ARG A 660 17.29 -3.33 -8.10
N ALA A 661 16.11 -2.71 -8.18
CA ALA A 661 15.82 -1.44 -7.55
C ALA A 661 15.68 -1.56 -6.02
N TYR A 662 15.11 -2.67 -5.52
CA TYR A 662 14.68 -2.77 -4.10
C TYR A 662 15.45 -3.78 -3.26
N SER A 663 16.37 -4.55 -3.85
CA SER A 663 17.28 -5.37 -3.05
C SER A 663 18.25 -4.48 -2.28
N ALA A 664 18.45 -4.83 -1.02
CA ALA A 664 19.46 -4.25 -0.15
C ALA A 664 20.85 -4.44 -0.77
N LEU A 665 21.57 -3.34 -0.96
CA LEU A 665 22.95 -3.34 -1.43
C LEU A 665 23.89 -2.74 -0.41
N TYR A 666 24.91 -3.53 -0.09
CA TYR A 666 25.69 -3.30 1.10
C TYR A 666 27.18 -3.37 0.75
N SER A 667 27.63 -2.57 -0.23
CA SER A 667 29.03 -2.39 -0.69
C SER A 667 29.88 -3.68 -0.80
N THR A 668 29.27 -4.86 -0.95
CA THR A 668 29.98 -6.10 -1.19
C THR A 668 29.99 -6.39 -2.68
N GLY A 669 31.18 -6.70 -3.20
CA GLY A 669 31.37 -6.97 -4.62
C GLY A 669 30.51 -8.12 -5.15
N GLY A 670 30.25 -9.14 -4.32
CA GLY A 670 29.48 -10.33 -4.70
C GLY A 670 27.97 -10.07 -4.86
N PHE A 671 27.34 -9.32 -3.94
CA PHE A 671 25.94 -8.92 -4.08
C PHE A 671 25.74 -8.00 -5.28
N TRP A 672 26.67 -7.04 -5.48
CA TRP A 672 26.62 -6.17 -6.64
C TRP A 672 26.81 -6.94 -7.96
N MET A 673 27.74 -7.90 -7.98
CA MET A 673 27.90 -8.84 -9.10
C MET A 673 26.63 -9.60 -9.44
N ASN A 674 25.87 -10.07 -8.44
CA ASN A 674 24.62 -10.80 -8.67
C ASN A 674 23.57 -9.96 -9.40
N LEU A 675 23.40 -8.69 -9.00
CA LEU A 675 22.43 -7.78 -9.64
C LEU A 675 22.78 -7.50 -11.10
N LEU A 676 24.07 -7.26 -11.38
CA LEU A 676 24.55 -7.05 -12.75
C LEU A 676 24.50 -8.35 -13.57
N GLY A 677 24.86 -9.47 -12.94
CA GLY A 677 25.00 -10.78 -13.58
C GLY A 677 23.67 -11.43 -13.96
N ALA A 678 22.61 -11.22 -13.18
CA ALA A 678 21.28 -11.74 -13.50
C ALA A 678 20.68 -11.00 -14.70
N ASN A 679 20.48 -11.68 -15.83
CA ASN A 679 19.94 -11.08 -17.05
C ASN A 679 18.75 -11.89 -17.58
N LEU A 680 17.79 -11.18 -18.19
CA LEU A 680 16.63 -11.79 -18.85
C LEU A 680 16.93 -12.11 -20.32
N TYR A 681 16.93 -13.40 -20.65
CA TYR A 681 16.82 -13.87 -22.03
C TYR A 681 15.38 -14.21 -22.35
N GLY A 682 14.72 -13.36 -23.12
CA GLY A 682 13.32 -13.47 -23.50
C GLY A 682 12.71 -12.09 -23.70
N ASP A 683 11.40 -12.11 -23.93
CA ASP A 683 10.57 -10.92 -24.04
C ASP A 683 10.21 -10.38 -22.65
N PRO A 684 10.57 -9.13 -22.32
CA PRO A 684 10.40 -8.56 -20.98
C PRO A 684 8.94 -8.35 -20.57
N SER A 685 8.02 -8.28 -21.52
CA SER A 685 6.61 -7.96 -21.27
C SER A 685 5.71 -9.18 -21.06
N LEU A 686 6.27 -10.41 -21.14
CA LEU A 686 5.48 -11.62 -20.92
C LEU A 686 5.35 -11.92 -19.42
N SER A 687 4.15 -12.35 -19.00
CA SER A 687 3.85 -12.88 -17.66
C SER A 687 3.24 -14.29 -17.76
N LEU A 688 2.91 -14.92 -16.63
CA LEU A 688 2.19 -16.20 -16.64
C LEU A 688 0.77 -16.11 -17.22
N SER A 689 0.20 -14.91 -17.31
CA SER A 689 -1.12 -14.69 -17.90
C SER A 689 -1.05 -14.52 -19.42
N SER A 690 -2.14 -14.83 -20.15
CA SER A 690 -2.22 -14.55 -21.59
C SER A 690 -2.44 -13.06 -21.81
N MET A 691 -1.75 -12.44 -22.79
CA MET A 691 -1.95 -11.02 -23.13
C MET A 691 -3.18 -10.75 -24.01
N GLY A 692 -4.20 -11.62 -23.99
CA GLY A 692 -5.36 -11.45 -24.87
C GLY A 692 -6.53 -12.44 -24.72
N SER A 693 -6.87 -12.91 -23.51
CA SER A 693 -8.11 -13.70 -23.32
C SER A 693 -9.10 -13.16 -22.28
N SER A 694 -8.79 -12.00 -21.72
CA SER A 694 -9.79 -11.03 -21.32
C SER A 694 -9.23 -9.71 -21.83
N ASP A 695 -10.10 -8.77 -22.21
CA ASP A 695 -9.70 -7.38 -22.10
C ASP A 695 -8.91 -7.23 -20.78
N PRO A 696 -7.68 -6.70 -20.76
CA PRO A 696 -6.95 -6.48 -19.50
C PRO A 696 -7.81 -5.66 -18.52
N CYS A 697 -8.80 -4.92 -19.04
CA CYS A 697 -9.84 -4.18 -18.33
C CYS A 697 -11.10 -5.02 -18.01
N ALA A 698 -11.10 -6.35 -18.19
CA ALA A 698 -12.23 -7.25 -17.88
C ALA A 698 -11.94 -8.28 -16.77
N VAL A 699 -10.82 -8.14 -16.05
CA VAL A 699 -10.60 -8.80 -14.76
C VAL A 699 -10.93 -7.83 -13.64
N ALA A 700 -11.37 -8.29 -12.47
CA ALA A 700 -11.57 -7.39 -11.33
C ALA A 700 -10.21 -6.77 -10.89
N PRO A 701 -10.21 -5.63 -10.18
CA PRO A 701 -8.98 -4.99 -9.69
C PRO A 701 -8.14 -5.94 -8.82
N TYR A 702 -6.85 -5.62 -8.66
CA TYR A 702 -6.00 -6.33 -7.70
C TYR A 702 -6.61 -6.29 -6.30
N THR A 703 -6.50 -7.41 -5.57
CA THR A 703 -6.86 -7.44 -4.16
C THR A 703 -6.05 -6.39 -3.42
N PRO A 704 -6.68 -5.51 -2.62
CA PRO A 704 -5.95 -4.58 -1.76
C PRO A 704 -4.98 -5.32 -0.84
N THR A 705 -3.72 -4.88 -0.81
CA THR A 705 -2.63 -5.50 -0.01
C THR A 705 -1.80 -4.43 0.71
N SER A 706 -0.79 -4.84 1.50
CA SER A 706 0.15 -3.95 2.19
C SER A 706 -0.52 -2.82 2.98
N PRO A 707 -1.39 -3.15 3.96
CA PRO A 707 -2.07 -2.15 4.76
C PRO A 707 -1.07 -1.29 5.55
N SER A 708 -1.33 0.01 5.59
CA SER A 708 -0.79 0.92 6.60
C SER A 708 -1.98 1.61 7.29
N PRO A 709 -2.10 1.59 8.63
CA PRO A 709 -1.27 0.83 9.57
C PRO A 709 -1.24 -0.67 9.27
N ALA A 710 -0.11 -1.32 9.56
CA ALA A 710 0.06 -2.76 9.35
C ALA A 710 -1.00 -3.56 10.12
N ASP A 711 -1.33 -4.77 9.62
CA ASP A 711 -2.30 -5.62 10.31
C ASP A 711 -1.83 -5.97 11.73
N ALA A 712 -2.75 -5.86 12.69
CA ALA A 712 -2.55 -5.94 14.13
C ALA A 712 -1.60 -4.88 14.73
N ALA A 713 -1.33 -3.76 14.04
CA ALA A 713 -0.54 -2.66 14.58
C ALA A 713 -1.10 -2.14 15.92
N GLN A 714 -0.21 -1.78 16.83
CA GLN A 714 -0.53 -1.23 18.16
C GLN A 714 -0.04 0.22 18.23
N ALA A 715 -0.61 1.01 19.14
CA ALA A 715 -0.23 2.40 19.38
C ALA A 715 -0.27 3.30 18.12
N VAL A 716 -1.23 3.07 17.24
CA VAL A 716 -1.42 3.87 16.02
C VAL A 716 -1.90 5.28 16.39
N SER A 717 -1.35 6.32 15.76
CA SER A 717 -1.81 7.68 15.99
C SER A 717 -3.29 7.83 15.64
N VAL A 718 -4.02 8.61 16.43
CA VAL A 718 -5.44 8.90 16.17
C VAL A 718 -5.68 9.71 14.89
N ASP A 719 -4.61 10.31 14.35
CA ASP A 719 -4.62 11.08 13.10
C ASP A 719 -4.08 10.27 11.91
N SER A 720 -3.76 8.97 12.10
CA SER A 720 -3.20 8.14 11.03
C SER A 720 -4.19 7.94 9.88
N ALA A 721 -3.74 8.22 8.66
CA ALA A 721 -4.43 7.80 7.44
C ALA A 721 -4.24 6.29 7.22
N LEU A 722 -5.26 5.66 6.63
CA LEU A 722 -5.21 4.31 6.11
C LEU A 722 -4.64 4.34 4.69
N SER A 723 -3.75 3.42 4.32
CA SER A 723 -3.27 3.24 2.95
C SER A 723 -3.10 1.77 2.60
N TRP A 724 -3.19 1.45 1.32
CA TRP A 724 -3.07 0.09 0.80
C TRP A 724 -2.45 0.11 -0.59
N THR A 725 -1.94 -1.03 -1.04
CA THR A 725 -1.62 -1.25 -2.44
C THR A 725 -2.87 -1.74 -3.16
N GLY A 726 -3.26 -1.07 -4.24
CA GLY A 726 -4.33 -1.49 -5.13
C GLY A 726 -3.92 -1.29 -6.59
N GLY A 727 -4.81 -1.61 -7.53
CA GLY A 727 -4.59 -1.29 -8.94
C GLY A 727 -5.32 -2.25 -9.86
N HIS A 728 -4.94 -2.27 -11.13
CA HIS A 728 -5.51 -3.15 -12.14
C HIS A 728 -4.44 -3.55 -13.16
N THR A 729 -4.61 -4.73 -13.74
CA THR A 729 -3.80 -5.18 -14.89
C THR A 729 -3.98 -4.28 -16.13
N CYS A 730 -5.01 -3.42 -16.16
CA CYS A 730 -5.28 -2.48 -17.25
C CYS A 730 -4.95 -1.07 -16.78
N LEU A 731 -3.85 -0.50 -17.25
CA LEU A 731 -3.40 0.83 -16.84
C LEU A 731 -4.32 1.97 -17.33
N SER A 732 -5.27 1.67 -18.22
CA SER A 732 -6.31 2.60 -18.67
C SER A 732 -7.60 2.55 -17.85
N GLU A 733 -7.78 1.55 -16.97
CA GLU A 733 -8.95 1.44 -16.09
C GLU A 733 -8.81 2.33 -14.86
N THR A 734 -9.89 3.03 -14.52
CA THR A 734 -9.96 3.78 -13.27
C THR A 734 -10.48 2.86 -12.19
N VAL A 735 -9.62 2.46 -11.25
CA VAL A 735 -10.04 1.74 -10.05
C VAL A 735 -10.53 2.75 -9.02
N THR A 736 -11.67 2.43 -8.41
CA THR A 736 -12.21 3.13 -7.26
C THR A 736 -12.18 2.22 -6.05
N TYR A 737 -12.02 2.79 -4.88
CA TYR A 737 -11.91 2.10 -3.61
C TYR A 737 -12.99 2.60 -2.68
N GLU A 738 -13.67 1.69 -2.02
CA GLU A 738 -14.53 1.95 -0.87
C GLU A 738 -13.84 1.41 0.38
N VAL A 739 -13.57 2.28 1.34
CA VAL A 739 -12.87 1.93 2.58
C VAL A 739 -13.87 1.86 3.71
N TYR A 740 -13.99 0.69 4.30
CA TYR A 740 -14.87 0.41 5.43
C TYR A 740 -14.04 0.32 6.70
N LEU A 741 -14.51 0.95 7.78
CA LEU A 741 -13.93 0.94 9.11
C LEU A 741 -15.01 0.51 10.12
N GLY A 742 -14.60 -0.07 11.23
CA GLY A 742 -15.47 -0.41 12.35
C GLY A 742 -14.66 -0.87 13.56
N THR A 743 -15.36 -1.34 14.58
CA THR A 743 -14.78 -1.89 15.81
C THR A 743 -15.41 -3.25 16.10
N GLY A 744 -14.81 -4.03 17.02
CA GLY A 744 -15.38 -5.33 17.43
C GLY A 744 -15.29 -6.44 16.38
N GLY A 745 -14.30 -6.38 15.48
CA GLY A 745 -14.00 -7.44 14.50
C GLY A 745 -14.78 -7.36 13.19
N SER A 746 -15.47 -6.25 12.91
CA SER A 746 -16.16 -6.03 11.63
C SER A 746 -15.92 -4.62 11.11
N ALA A 747 -15.77 -4.48 9.78
CA ALA A 747 -15.72 -3.21 9.09
C ALA A 747 -17.07 -2.97 8.40
N SER A 748 -17.82 -1.95 8.83
CA SER A 748 -19.19 -1.72 8.34
C SER A 748 -19.51 -0.26 8.00
N THR A 749 -18.66 0.68 8.43
CA THR A 749 -18.85 2.11 8.18
C THR A 749 -17.95 2.53 7.02
N LEU A 750 -18.54 2.94 5.90
CA LEU A 750 -17.79 3.54 4.79
C LEU A 750 -17.20 4.89 5.24
N VAL A 751 -15.88 5.00 5.25
CA VAL A 751 -15.14 6.20 5.69
C VAL A 751 -14.52 6.97 4.53
N CYS A 752 -14.16 6.29 3.44
CA CYS A 752 -13.66 6.93 2.22
C CYS A 752 -14.19 6.23 0.96
N SER A 753 -14.32 7.00 -0.11
CA SER A 753 -14.58 6.48 -1.46
C SER A 753 -13.85 7.34 -2.49
N GLY A 754 -13.14 6.73 -3.44
CA GLY A 754 -12.39 7.49 -4.46
C GLY A 754 -11.40 6.64 -5.23
N SER A 755 -10.56 7.25 -6.08
CA SER A 755 -9.52 6.53 -6.82
C SER A 755 -8.16 6.48 -6.11
N ASP A 756 -8.03 7.18 -4.98
CA ASP A 756 -6.80 7.22 -4.20
C ASP A 756 -6.63 5.93 -3.40
N THR A 757 -5.38 5.50 -3.21
CA THR A 757 -5.02 4.35 -2.37
C THR A 757 -4.68 4.74 -0.92
N THR A 758 -5.19 5.91 -0.51
CA THR A 758 -5.10 6.43 0.84
C THR A 758 -6.48 6.92 1.28
N CYS A 759 -6.72 6.88 2.58
CA CYS A 759 -7.98 7.28 3.19
C CYS A 759 -7.69 7.88 4.55
N ASN A 760 -8.09 9.14 4.78
CA ASN A 760 -8.15 9.68 6.13
C ASN A 760 -9.52 9.29 6.72
N PRO A 761 -9.59 8.36 7.69
CA PRO A 761 -10.85 7.89 8.25
C PRO A 761 -11.53 8.94 9.15
N GLY A 762 -10.90 10.10 9.38
CA GLY A 762 -11.30 11.09 10.38
C GLY A 762 -10.62 10.84 11.73
N GLY A 763 -11.00 11.63 12.74
CA GLY A 763 -10.41 11.51 14.08
C GLY A 763 -10.74 10.17 14.73
N LEU A 764 -9.74 9.33 14.88
CA LEU A 764 -9.87 8.04 15.54
C LEU A 764 -9.89 8.23 17.07
N ILE A 765 -10.49 7.28 17.75
CA ILE A 765 -10.62 7.26 19.20
C ILE A 765 -9.37 6.58 19.75
N GLY A 766 -8.63 7.24 20.64
CA GLY A 766 -7.41 6.68 21.25
C GLY A 766 -7.71 5.46 22.12
N GLY A 767 -6.85 4.45 22.07
CA GLY A 767 -7.01 3.24 22.88
C GLY A 767 -8.02 2.21 22.36
N GLU A 768 -8.57 2.42 21.16
CA GLU A 768 -9.56 1.54 20.54
C GLU A 768 -8.94 0.66 19.47
N THR A 769 -9.46 -0.56 19.31
CA THR A 769 -9.10 -1.46 18.21
C THR A 769 -10.10 -1.30 17.07
N TYR A 770 -9.60 -0.82 15.94
CA TYR A 770 -10.33 -0.68 14.70
C TYR A 770 -10.09 -1.87 13.77
N THR A 771 -11.13 -2.26 13.05
CA THR A 771 -11.07 -3.22 11.95
C THR A 771 -11.47 -2.50 10.67
N TRP A 772 -10.71 -2.68 9.59
CA TRP A 772 -10.96 -2.02 8.32
C TRP A 772 -10.77 -2.94 7.12
N GLN A 773 -11.39 -2.60 6.01
CA GLN A 773 -11.39 -3.38 4.78
C GLN A 773 -11.55 -2.44 3.59
N VAL A 774 -10.93 -2.80 2.47
CA VAL A 774 -11.05 -2.04 1.23
C VAL A 774 -11.73 -2.89 0.18
N VAL A 775 -12.71 -2.33 -0.51
CA VAL A 775 -13.31 -2.91 -1.71
C VAL A 775 -12.83 -2.11 -2.91
N ALA A 776 -12.05 -2.74 -3.79
CA ALA A 776 -11.61 -2.15 -5.04
C ALA A 776 -12.60 -2.48 -6.16
N THR A 777 -12.99 -1.50 -6.97
CA THR A 777 -14.00 -1.62 -8.03
C THR A 777 -13.48 -0.99 -9.33
N SER A 778 -13.58 -1.73 -10.43
CA SER A 778 -13.39 -1.27 -11.82
C SER A 778 -14.67 -1.51 -12.63
N ALA A 779 -14.68 -1.13 -13.92
CA ALA A 779 -15.82 -1.47 -14.79
C ALA A 779 -15.99 -2.99 -14.98
N ALA A 780 -14.93 -3.76 -14.74
CA ALA A 780 -14.90 -5.23 -14.83
C ALA A 780 -15.55 -5.96 -13.65
N GLY A 781 -15.58 -5.35 -12.46
CA GLY A 781 -16.00 -6.03 -11.23
C GLY A 781 -15.40 -5.40 -9.97
N SER A 782 -15.55 -6.10 -8.84
CA SER A 782 -15.01 -5.64 -7.55
C SER A 782 -14.27 -6.75 -6.82
N THR A 783 -13.18 -6.39 -6.16
CA THR A 783 -12.35 -7.27 -5.35
C THR A 783 -12.31 -6.74 -3.92
N THR A 784 -12.75 -7.55 -2.98
CA THR A 784 -12.74 -7.23 -1.54
C THR A 784 -11.42 -7.69 -0.92
N GLY A 785 -10.70 -6.77 -0.28
CA GLY A 785 -9.46 -7.06 0.44
C GLY A 785 -9.68 -7.81 1.77
N PRO A 786 -8.60 -8.26 2.44
CA PRO A 786 -8.67 -8.83 3.78
C PRO A 786 -9.26 -7.84 4.80
N LEU A 787 -9.75 -8.37 5.94
CA LEU A 787 -10.02 -7.55 7.13
C LEU A 787 -8.69 -7.32 7.85
N TRP A 788 -8.30 -6.07 7.96
CA TRP A 788 -7.13 -5.65 8.73
C TRP A 788 -7.57 -5.02 10.05
N GLN A 789 -6.72 -5.07 11.05
CA GLN A 789 -6.99 -4.45 12.35
C GLN A 789 -5.81 -3.61 12.83
N PHE A 790 -6.08 -2.58 13.61
CA PHE A 790 -5.06 -1.83 14.33
C PHE A 790 -5.64 -1.25 15.62
N THR A 791 -4.79 -0.94 16.59
CA THR A 791 -5.18 -0.34 17.87
C THR A 791 -4.51 1.02 18.02
N THR A 792 -5.30 2.05 18.29
CA THR A 792 -4.80 3.42 18.46
C THR A 792 -4.12 3.62 19.81
N ASP A 793 -3.23 4.60 19.91
CA ASP A 793 -2.51 4.90 21.15
C ASP A 793 -3.44 5.44 22.26
N GLN A 794 -3.09 5.14 23.52
CA GLN A 794 -3.77 5.62 24.72
C GLN A 794 -3.27 7.04 25.05
N LEU A 795 -3.94 8.07 24.52
CA LEU A 795 -3.60 9.46 24.84
C LEU A 795 -4.12 9.88 26.23
N PRO A 796 -3.29 10.43 27.14
CA PRO A 796 -3.77 11.03 28.39
C PRO A 796 -4.59 12.30 28.09
N CYS A 797 -5.85 12.33 28.55
CA CYS A 797 -6.83 13.35 28.22
C CYS A 797 -6.54 14.70 28.91
N THR A 798 -6.20 15.73 28.12
CA THR A 798 -5.90 17.10 28.62
C THR A 798 -6.94 18.16 28.26
N VAL A 799 -8.02 17.78 27.56
CA VAL A 799 -9.05 18.71 27.09
C VAL A 799 -10.29 18.70 28.01
N PRO A 800 -10.99 19.83 28.23
CA PRO A 800 -12.28 19.89 28.92
C PRO A 800 -13.44 19.29 28.08
N PRO A 801 -14.63 19.04 28.69
CA PRO A 801 -15.82 18.57 27.97
C PRO A 801 -16.25 19.48 26.84
N THR A 802 -16.97 18.92 25.85
CA THR A 802 -17.50 19.70 24.73
C THR A 802 -18.58 20.69 25.20
N VAL A 803 -18.64 21.83 24.51
CA VAL A 803 -19.67 22.86 24.73
C VAL A 803 -21.03 22.27 24.32
N PRO A 804 -22.07 22.30 25.19
CA PRO A 804 -23.40 21.87 24.84
C PRO A 804 -23.97 22.56 23.58
N TYR A 805 -24.63 21.80 22.71
CA TYR A 805 -25.19 22.27 21.43
C TYR A 805 -26.53 21.57 21.11
N ASP A 806 -27.19 21.95 20.00
CA ASP A 806 -28.48 21.41 19.55
C ASP A 806 -29.58 21.34 20.63
N PRO A 807 -29.98 22.49 21.20
CA PRO A 807 -31.01 22.54 22.23
C PRO A 807 -32.38 22.09 21.71
N THR A 808 -33.13 21.41 22.57
CA THR A 808 -34.57 21.18 22.44
C THR A 808 -35.26 21.63 23.72
N PRO A 809 -36.22 22.56 23.68
CA PRO A 809 -36.66 23.33 22.50
C PRO A 809 -35.52 24.06 21.80
N ALA A 810 -35.65 24.20 20.47
CA ALA A 810 -34.71 24.98 19.68
C ALA A 810 -34.62 26.42 20.21
N ASP A 811 -33.47 27.06 20.01
CA ASP A 811 -33.28 28.45 20.42
C ASP A 811 -34.33 29.37 19.76
N ASP A 812 -34.89 30.28 20.56
CA ASP A 812 -36.02 31.16 20.23
C ASP A 812 -37.34 30.43 19.86
N ALA A 813 -37.52 29.16 20.23
CA ALA A 813 -38.77 28.45 19.98
C ALA A 813 -39.97 29.15 20.64
N THR A 814 -41.12 29.15 19.97
CA THR A 814 -42.38 29.70 20.51
C THR A 814 -43.46 28.62 20.55
N GLY A 815 -44.45 28.77 21.43
CA GLY A 815 -45.55 27.80 21.55
C GLY A 815 -45.14 26.50 22.26
N VAL A 816 -44.11 26.55 23.11
CA VAL A 816 -43.60 25.37 23.83
C VAL A 816 -44.54 24.97 24.96
N ALA A 817 -44.76 23.66 25.12
CA ALA A 817 -45.54 23.07 26.22
C ALA A 817 -45.03 23.52 27.60
N VAL A 818 -45.94 23.75 28.55
CA VAL A 818 -45.55 24.14 29.92
C VAL A 818 -44.90 23.00 30.71
N ASP A 819 -45.03 21.76 30.26
CA ASP A 819 -44.42 20.55 30.81
C ASP A 819 -43.24 20.04 29.97
N VAL A 820 -42.57 20.95 29.24
CA VAL A 820 -41.45 20.59 28.35
C VAL A 820 -40.27 19.96 29.09
N THR A 821 -39.67 18.93 28.47
CA THR A 821 -38.35 18.42 28.84
C THR A 821 -37.29 19.08 27.96
N LEU A 822 -36.28 19.66 28.59
CA LEU A 822 -35.13 20.25 27.92
C LEU A 822 -34.14 19.14 27.56
N SER A 823 -33.59 19.13 26.36
CA SER A 823 -32.51 18.22 25.96
C SER A 823 -31.49 18.91 25.06
N TRP A 824 -30.28 18.38 25.01
CA TRP A 824 -29.16 18.94 24.27
C TRP A 824 -28.22 17.83 23.81
N CYS A 825 -27.27 18.17 22.95
CA CYS A 825 -26.09 17.37 22.67
C CYS A 825 -24.91 17.87 23.51
N GLY A 826 -24.11 16.95 24.03
CA GLY A 826 -22.92 17.24 24.84
C GLY A 826 -22.11 15.97 25.08
N GLY A 827 -20.88 16.09 25.57
CA GLY A 827 -20.05 14.94 25.91
C GLY A 827 -18.58 15.30 26.08
N HIS A 828 -17.71 14.35 25.78
CA HIS A 828 -16.27 14.53 25.76
C HIS A 828 -15.69 13.95 24.48
N THR A 829 -14.60 14.52 23.99
CA THR A 829 -13.83 13.94 22.87
C THR A 829 -12.87 12.84 23.32
N CYS A 830 -12.83 12.53 24.62
CA CYS A 830 -11.95 11.50 25.19
C CYS A 830 -12.76 10.23 25.45
N PRO A 831 -12.23 9.05 25.12
CA PRO A 831 -12.98 7.80 25.21
C PRO A 831 -12.96 7.31 26.66
N GLY A 832 -14.12 6.93 27.21
CA GLY A 832 -14.23 6.39 28.58
C GLY A 832 -14.34 7.41 29.71
N GLU A 833 -14.41 8.71 29.41
CA GLU A 833 -14.64 9.77 30.40
C GLU A 833 -16.13 10.07 30.60
N ASP A 834 -16.61 9.97 31.84
CA ASP A 834 -17.99 10.32 32.20
C ASP A 834 -18.16 11.85 32.29
N VAL A 835 -19.14 12.40 31.57
CA VAL A 835 -19.54 13.82 31.65
C VAL A 835 -20.88 13.96 32.37
N THR A 836 -20.94 14.91 33.28
CA THR A 836 -22.18 15.25 33.99
C THR A 836 -22.66 16.66 33.62
N TYR A 837 -23.95 16.95 33.75
CA TYR A 837 -24.53 18.23 33.36
C TYR A 837 -25.28 18.93 34.49
N ASP A 838 -25.10 20.25 34.60
CA ASP A 838 -25.91 21.16 35.40
C ASP A 838 -26.72 22.08 34.47
N VAL A 839 -28.03 22.23 34.70
CA VAL A 839 -28.93 23.07 33.87
C VAL A 839 -29.45 24.24 34.67
N TYR A 840 -29.40 25.43 34.08
CA TYR A 840 -29.85 26.69 34.67
C TYR A 840 -30.98 27.28 33.82
N LEU A 841 -31.99 27.86 34.48
CA LEU A 841 -33.18 28.46 33.87
C LEU A 841 -33.44 29.83 34.49
N ARG A 842 -33.88 30.81 33.70
CA ARG A 842 -34.26 32.16 34.18
C ARG A 842 -35.37 32.79 33.32
N THR A 843 -35.99 33.85 33.86
CA THR A 843 -36.92 34.72 33.13
C THR A 843 -36.46 36.18 33.26
N GLY A 844 -36.49 36.95 32.16
CA GLY A 844 -36.35 38.41 32.20
C GLY A 844 -34.97 39.05 31.94
N GLY A 845 -33.98 38.30 31.42
CA GLY A 845 -32.73 38.88 30.88
C GLY A 845 -31.75 39.46 31.90
N SER A 846 -30.55 38.87 31.94
CA SER A 846 -29.37 39.17 32.78
C SER A 846 -29.41 38.67 34.25
N GLY A 847 -28.51 37.73 34.58
CA GLY A 847 -28.36 37.05 35.87
C GLY A 847 -27.82 35.62 35.73
N SER A 848 -27.34 34.98 36.80
CA SER A 848 -26.73 33.63 36.75
C SER A 848 -27.72 32.47 36.56
N GLY A 849 -29.01 32.77 36.47
CA GLY A 849 -30.12 31.81 36.44
C GLY A 849 -30.22 30.92 37.68
N THR A 850 -31.34 30.20 37.78
CA THR A 850 -31.60 29.23 38.84
C THR A 850 -31.22 27.84 38.33
N ARG A 851 -30.38 27.11 39.07
CA ARG A 851 -30.04 25.73 38.72
C ARG A 851 -31.27 24.83 38.95
N VAL A 852 -31.79 24.23 37.88
CA VAL A 852 -33.02 23.42 37.88
C VAL A 852 -32.73 21.91 37.83
N CYS A 853 -31.62 21.51 37.24
CA CYS A 853 -31.13 20.13 37.27
C CYS A 853 -29.63 20.11 37.59
N THR A 854 -29.15 19.06 38.26
CA THR A 854 -27.75 18.95 38.65
C THR A 854 -27.20 17.53 38.51
N ASN A 855 -25.91 17.43 38.18
CA ASN A 855 -25.17 16.18 38.09
C ASN A 855 -25.86 15.10 37.23
N LEU A 856 -26.44 15.51 36.11
CA LEU A 856 -27.14 14.61 35.20
C LEU A 856 -26.13 13.82 34.37
N SER A 857 -26.27 12.49 34.30
CA SER A 857 -25.49 11.64 33.37
C SER A 857 -26.13 11.54 31.98
N SER A 858 -27.36 12.02 31.82
CA SER A 858 -28.08 12.06 30.54
C SER A 858 -28.25 13.51 30.08
N ALA A 859 -28.24 13.75 28.77
CA ALA A 859 -28.38 15.08 28.17
C ALA A 859 -29.84 15.54 28.09
N SER A 860 -30.60 15.38 29.19
CA SER A 860 -31.99 15.79 29.31
C SER A 860 -32.34 16.22 30.74
N CYS A 861 -33.18 17.25 30.88
CA CYS A 861 -33.61 17.83 32.14
C CYS A 861 -35.08 18.23 32.05
N TYR A 862 -35.88 17.76 33.02
CA TYR A 862 -37.23 18.28 33.22
C TYR A 862 -37.18 19.40 34.28
N PRO A 863 -37.38 20.68 33.91
CA PRO A 863 -37.23 21.80 34.85
C PRO A 863 -38.43 21.99 35.79
N GLY A 864 -39.51 21.22 35.63
CA GLY A 864 -40.79 21.40 36.31
C GLY A 864 -41.83 22.10 35.44
N GLU A 865 -43.04 22.30 35.99
CA GLU A 865 -44.14 22.98 35.31
C GLU A 865 -43.85 24.49 35.17
N LEU A 866 -43.91 24.99 33.92
CA LEU A 866 -43.60 26.37 33.55
C LEU A 866 -44.85 27.22 33.43
N VAL A 867 -44.69 28.55 33.50
CA VAL A 867 -45.80 29.50 33.36
C VAL A 867 -46.09 29.71 31.87
N GLU A 868 -47.37 29.75 31.49
CA GLU A 868 -47.81 30.06 30.13
C GLU A 868 -47.42 31.47 29.67
N ALA A 869 -47.37 31.71 28.36
CA ALA A 869 -47.01 32.99 27.74
C ALA A 869 -45.72 33.66 28.30
N THR A 870 -44.74 32.86 28.73
CA THR A 870 -43.53 33.33 29.42
C THR A 870 -42.28 32.97 28.63
N VAL A 871 -41.34 33.93 28.52
CA VAL A 871 -40.03 33.71 27.90
C VAL A 871 -39.06 33.18 28.97
N TYR A 872 -38.52 31.99 28.70
CA TYR A 872 -37.49 31.34 29.51
C TYR A 872 -36.16 31.36 28.77
N GLU A 873 -35.08 31.65 29.48
CA GLU A 873 -33.70 31.48 29.01
C GLU A 873 -33.04 30.35 29.82
N TRP A 874 -32.32 29.45 29.16
CA TRP A 874 -31.67 28.31 29.82
C TRP A 874 -30.25 28.05 29.31
N GLN A 875 -29.40 27.50 30.17
CA GLN A 875 -28.00 27.19 29.87
C GLN A 875 -27.62 25.85 30.49
N VAL A 876 -26.78 25.09 29.79
CA VAL A 876 -26.21 23.83 30.26
C VAL A 876 -24.72 24.01 30.55
N VAL A 877 -24.24 23.46 31.65
CA VAL A 877 -22.82 23.38 31.99
C VAL A 877 -22.41 21.91 32.05
N SER A 878 -21.56 21.48 31.13
CA SER A 878 -20.92 20.17 31.13
C SER A 878 -19.79 20.15 32.16
N VAL A 879 -19.64 19.09 32.94
CA VAL A 879 -18.61 18.92 33.97
C VAL A 879 -17.90 17.59 33.76
N GLY A 880 -16.58 17.63 33.53
CA GLY A 880 -15.70 16.47 33.42
C GLY A 880 -14.43 16.67 34.26
N LEU A 881 -13.52 15.69 34.23
CA LEU A 881 -12.31 15.69 35.09
C LEU A 881 -11.41 16.92 34.88
N ASN A 882 -11.41 17.51 33.68
CA ASN A 882 -10.60 18.67 33.32
C ASN A 882 -11.30 20.03 33.48
N GLY A 883 -12.45 20.06 34.17
CA GLY A 883 -13.18 21.27 34.52
C GLY A 883 -14.50 21.47 33.77
N PRO A 884 -15.30 22.49 34.15
CA PRO A 884 -16.61 22.72 33.55
C PRO A 884 -16.54 23.52 32.25
N THR A 885 -17.41 23.18 31.29
CA THR A 885 -17.61 23.90 30.03
C THR A 885 -19.07 24.37 29.95
N ALA A 886 -19.29 25.69 29.93
CA ALA A 886 -20.62 26.28 29.82
C ALA A 886 -21.06 26.46 28.36
N GLY A 887 -22.28 26.03 28.04
CA GLY A 887 -22.95 26.28 26.76
C GLY A 887 -23.46 27.72 26.60
N PRO A 888 -23.99 28.09 25.44
CA PRO A 888 -24.71 29.35 25.28
C PRO A 888 -26.01 29.38 26.11
N TRP A 889 -26.56 30.58 26.31
CA TRP A 889 -27.94 30.71 26.80
C TRP A 889 -28.89 30.60 25.61
N TRP A 890 -29.80 29.63 25.67
CA TRP A 890 -30.89 29.45 24.70
C TRP A 890 -32.20 30.00 25.26
N SER A 891 -33.13 30.37 24.39
CA SER A 891 -34.42 30.94 24.78
C SER A 891 -35.60 30.14 24.22
N PHE A 892 -36.74 30.14 24.91
CA PHE A 892 -38.02 29.71 24.35
C PHE A 892 -39.21 30.42 25.03
N THR A 893 -40.35 30.44 24.35
CA THR A 893 -41.61 31.01 24.84
C THR A 893 -42.68 29.93 24.96
N THR A 894 -43.29 29.81 26.14
CA THR A 894 -44.39 28.86 26.39
C THR A 894 -45.68 29.27 25.67
N LEU A 895 -46.54 28.30 25.36
CA LEU A 895 -47.81 28.50 24.64
C LEU A 895 -48.84 29.40 25.36
N SER A 896 -49.87 29.85 24.63
CA SER A 896 -51.00 30.64 25.15
C SER A 896 -52.34 30.24 24.50
N CYS A 897 -53.43 30.09 25.26
CA CYS A 897 -54.78 29.75 24.77
C CYS A 897 -55.77 30.94 24.77
N PRO A 898 -56.58 31.18 23.71
CA PRO A 898 -57.63 32.20 23.75
C PRO A 898 -58.96 31.68 24.34
N LEU A 899 -59.49 32.36 25.38
CA LEU A 899 -60.74 32.03 26.09
C LEU A 899 -61.99 32.15 25.19
N PRO A 900 -62.85 31.11 25.04
CA PRO A 900 -64.10 31.18 24.28
C PRO A 900 -65.14 32.14 24.88
N ALA A 901 -65.93 32.80 24.02
CA ALA A 901 -67.02 33.68 24.45
C ALA A 901 -68.28 32.92 24.92
N ALA A 902 -69.22 33.62 25.57
CA ALA A 902 -70.50 33.05 26.00
C ALA A 902 -71.33 32.54 24.81
N VAL A 903 -71.92 31.34 24.95
CA VAL A 903 -72.79 30.76 23.92
C VAL A 903 -74.14 31.49 23.88
N SER A 904 -74.62 31.82 22.69
CA SER A 904 -75.97 32.38 22.47
C SER A 904 -76.94 31.28 22.05
N LEU A 905 -77.99 31.04 22.84
CA LEU A 905 -79.02 30.03 22.52
C LEU A 905 -79.87 30.46 21.31
N VAL A 906 -80.35 29.49 20.54
CA VAL A 906 -81.21 29.70 19.35
C VAL A 906 -82.64 29.22 19.61
N ALA A 907 -82.83 27.99 20.09
CA ALA A 907 -84.14 27.44 20.45
C ALA A 907 -84.00 26.17 21.31
N PRO A 908 -84.97 25.84 22.18
CA PRO A 908 -86.08 26.67 22.65
C PRO A 908 -85.61 27.68 23.70
N LEU A 909 -85.93 28.97 23.48
CA LEU A 909 -85.53 30.06 24.37
C LEU A 909 -86.50 30.27 25.54
N ALA A 910 -87.79 29.93 25.35
CA ALA A 910 -88.82 30.06 26.37
C ALA A 910 -89.93 29.02 26.16
N ALA A 911 -90.30 28.29 27.21
CA ALA A 911 -91.48 27.42 27.43
C ALA A 911 -92.18 26.79 26.19
N THR A 912 -91.47 26.47 25.12
CA THR A 912 -92.03 25.75 23.97
C THR A 912 -92.54 24.41 24.45
N THR A 913 -93.81 24.11 24.15
CA THR A 913 -94.46 22.86 24.59
C THR A 913 -94.35 21.82 23.48
N PHE A 914 -93.77 20.68 23.81
CA PHE A 914 -93.59 19.53 22.92
C PHE A 914 -94.50 18.39 23.36
N GLY A 915 -95.11 17.70 22.39
CA GLY A 915 -95.92 16.51 22.67
C GLY A 915 -95.08 15.36 23.22
N TYR A 916 -95.71 14.39 23.89
CA TYR A 916 -95.02 13.23 24.48
C TYR A 916 -94.12 12.45 23.50
N ASN A 917 -94.49 12.42 22.21
CA ASN A 917 -93.73 11.72 21.15
C ASN A 917 -92.86 12.67 20.31
N GLU A 918 -92.79 13.95 20.64
CA GLU A 918 -91.92 14.91 19.95
C GLU A 918 -90.54 14.93 20.62
N GLU A 919 -89.49 15.14 19.82
CA GLU A 919 -88.10 15.22 20.29
C GLU A 919 -87.64 16.68 20.30
N PRO A 920 -87.60 17.35 21.48
CA PRO A 920 -87.13 18.74 21.56
C PRO A 920 -85.71 18.86 21.01
N GLU A 921 -85.52 19.78 20.06
CA GLU A 921 -84.19 20.14 19.56
C GLU A 921 -83.68 21.38 20.30
N LEU A 922 -82.59 21.21 21.05
CA LEU A 922 -81.85 22.28 21.71
C LEU A 922 -80.75 22.75 20.74
N ALA A 923 -80.78 24.02 20.34
CA ALA A 923 -79.87 24.60 19.36
C ALA A 923 -79.29 25.94 19.84
N TRP A 924 -78.02 26.20 19.51
CA TRP A 924 -77.28 27.43 19.86
C TRP A 924 -76.39 27.88 18.68
N GLN A 925 -75.84 29.10 18.78
CA GLN A 925 -74.91 29.63 17.79
C GLN A 925 -73.48 29.09 18.01
N THR A 926 -72.74 28.93 16.92
CA THR A 926 -71.31 28.58 16.96
C THR A 926 -70.50 29.68 17.65
N VAL A 927 -69.59 29.30 18.56
CA VAL A 927 -68.60 30.18 19.17
C VAL A 927 -67.23 29.94 18.51
N ALA A 928 -66.53 31.03 18.16
CA ALA A 928 -65.18 30.95 17.60
C ALA A 928 -64.21 30.30 18.61
N ASN A 929 -63.32 29.44 18.11
CA ASN A 929 -62.35 28.66 18.90
C ASN A 929 -62.96 27.62 19.87
N ALA A 930 -64.25 27.29 19.74
CA ALA A 930 -64.86 26.20 20.50
C ALA A 930 -64.50 24.84 19.86
N SER A 931 -63.79 23.99 20.60
CA SER A 931 -63.51 22.60 20.22
C SER A 931 -64.75 21.72 20.44
N TYR A 932 -65.49 21.96 21.53
CA TYR A 932 -66.79 21.33 21.81
C TYR A 932 -67.63 22.21 22.75
N TYR A 933 -68.88 21.79 23.00
CA TYR A 933 -69.82 22.43 23.90
C TYR A 933 -70.24 21.47 25.01
N GLU A 934 -70.46 22.01 26.19
CA GLU A 934 -71.06 21.30 27.34
C GLU A 934 -72.49 21.81 27.53
N VAL A 935 -73.43 20.89 27.69
CA VAL A 935 -74.87 21.14 27.73
C VAL A 935 -75.46 20.50 28.97
N GLU A 936 -76.07 21.32 29.82
CA GLU A 936 -76.76 20.86 31.01
C GLU A 936 -78.26 21.16 30.92
N ILE A 937 -79.08 20.21 31.35
CA ILE A 937 -80.54 20.27 31.38
C ILE A 937 -81.01 19.94 32.79
N TYR A 938 -81.95 20.71 33.30
CA TYR A 938 -82.46 20.69 34.66
C TYR A 938 -83.99 20.53 34.65
N SER A 939 -84.52 19.86 35.66
CA SER A 939 -85.97 19.68 35.86
C SER A 939 -86.59 20.76 36.75
N ASP A 940 -85.82 21.78 37.14
CA ASP A 940 -86.27 22.91 37.96
C ASP A 940 -85.64 24.23 37.52
N ALA A 941 -86.36 25.33 37.75
CA ALA A 941 -85.96 26.67 37.33
C ALA A 941 -84.75 27.23 38.11
N SER A 942 -84.40 26.65 39.27
CA SER A 942 -83.25 27.08 40.07
C SER A 942 -81.93 26.40 39.69
N LEU A 943 -81.95 25.55 38.66
CA LEU A 943 -80.80 24.77 38.18
C LEU A 943 -80.16 23.91 39.28
N SER A 944 -81.01 23.30 40.12
CA SER A 944 -80.56 22.51 41.28
C SER A 944 -80.68 21.00 41.07
N SER A 945 -81.58 20.58 40.18
CA SER A 945 -81.93 19.19 39.86
C SER A 945 -81.53 18.89 38.42
N LEU A 946 -80.26 18.51 38.25
CA LEU A 946 -79.69 18.15 36.96
C LEU A 946 -80.37 16.89 36.40
N ALA A 947 -81.01 17.02 35.25
CA ALA A 947 -81.66 15.94 34.51
C ALA A 947 -80.72 15.31 33.48
N MET A 948 -79.84 16.10 32.86
CA MET A 948 -78.83 15.63 31.90
C MET A 948 -77.64 16.57 31.87
N ASP A 949 -76.45 15.99 31.74
CA ASP A 949 -75.20 16.68 31.43
C ASP A 949 -74.48 15.89 30.34
N THR A 950 -74.08 16.59 29.28
CA THR A 950 -73.47 15.97 28.12
C THR A 950 -72.60 16.96 27.35
N THR A 951 -71.70 16.45 26.52
CA THR A 951 -70.88 17.26 25.63
C THR A 951 -71.16 16.92 24.17
N THR A 952 -71.01 17.91 23.29
CA THR A 952 -71.17 17.72 21.85
C THR A 952 -70.32 18.70 21.06
N VAL A 953 -69.80 18.26 19.92
CA VAL A 953 -69.12 19.14 18.95
C VAL A 953 -70.11 19.86 18.02
N ARG A 954 -71.38 19.47 18.06
CA ARG A 954 -72.45 20.07 17.24
C ARG A 954 -73.06 21.26 17.97
N THR A 955 -73.71 22.14 17.22
CA THR A 955 -74.43 23.30 17.77
C THR A 955 -75.92 23.06 17.97
N SER A 956 -76.36 21.80 17.84
CA SER A 956 -77.67 21.36 18.29
C SER A 956 -77.66 19.90 18.74
N MET A 957 -78.64 19.54 19.57
CA MET A 957 -78.92 18.17 19.99
C MET A 957 -80.42 17.94 20.14
N ARG A 958 -80.88 16.71 19.87
CA ARG A 958 -82.27 16.29 20.10
C ARG A 958 -82.36 15.40 21.32
N LEU A 959 -83.40 15.64 22.13
CA LEU A 959 -83.70 14.80 23.27
C LEU A 959 -84.62 13.67 22.81
N ALA A 960 -84.17 12.42 23.00
CA ALA A 960 -84.94 11.24 22.59
C ALA A 960 -86.32 11.19 23.28
N SER A 961 -87.32 10.68 22.56
CA SER A 961 -88.78 10.74 22.78
C SER A 961 -89.37 10.09 24.06
N HIS A 962 -88.64 10.08 25.18
CA HIS A 962 -89.09 9.52 26.46
C HIS A 962 -88.78 10.43 27.66
N ALA A 963 -88.53 11.73 27.44
CA ALA A 963 -88.40 12.69 28.54
C ALA A 963 -89.72 12.71 29.35
N PRO A 964 -89.67 12.57 30.69
CA PRO A 964 -90.86 12.68 31.54
C PRO A 964 -91.63 13.97 31.28
N ALA A 965 -92.97 13.93 31.41
CA ALA A 965 -93.76 15.15 31.30
C ALA A 965 -93.39 16.15 32.40
N GLY A 966 -93.06 17.38 32.03
CA GLY A 966 -92.54 18.38 32.95
C GLY A 966 -91.94 19.60 32.26
N ASP A 967 -91.59 20.60 33.06
CA ASP A 967 -90.87 21.79 32.64
C ASP A 967 -89.35 21.56 32.77
N TYR A 968 -88.59 21.96 31.76
CA TYR A 968 -87.14 21.77 31.69
C TYR A 968 -86.42 23.09 31.40
N PHE A 969 -85.23 23.24 31.97
CA PHE A 969 -84.35 24.41 31.85
C PHE A 969 -82.97 23.96 31.38
N TRP A 970 -82.31 24.71 30.50
CA TRP A 970 -81.04 24.25 29.94
C TRP A 970 -80.06 25.39 29.67
N ARG A 971 -78.77 25.10 29.75
CA ARG A 971 -77.67 26.05 29.47
C ARG A 971 -76.52 25.36 28.75
N VAL A 972 -75.72 26.14 28.02
CA VAL A 972 -74.59 25.64 27.22
C VAL A 972 -73.37 26.53 27.40
N ARG A 973 -72.16 25.96 27.44
CA ARG A 973 -70.89 26.71 27.33
C ARG A 973 -69.97 26.10 26.28
N ALA A 974 -69.08 26.92 25.74
CA ALA A 974 -68.06 26.51 24.78
C ALA A 974 -66.73 26.21 25.47
N VAL A 975 -66.01 25.19 25.02
CA VAL A 975 -64.69 24.79 25.55
C VAL A 975 -63.67 24.73 24.42
N CYS A 976 -62.49 25.32 24.62
CA CYS A 976 -61.34 25.23 23.71
C CYS A 976 -60.32 24.24 24.28
N THR A 977 -59.84 23.31 23.46
CA THR A 977 -58.80 22.33 23.81
C THR A 977 -57.65 22.29 22.80
N GLU A 978 -57.42 23.38 22.07
CA GLU A 978 -56.35 23.42 21.07
C GLU A 978 -54.95 23.44 21.72
N SER A 979 -53.97 22.84 21.04
CA SER A 979 -52.55 22.94 21.39
C SER A 979 -52.17 22.52 22.82
N GLY A 980 -52.88 21.53 23.38
CA GLY A 980 -52.55 20.94 24.70
C GLY A 980 -53.00 21.76 25.91
N CYS A 981 -53.77 22.83 25.71
CA CYS A 981 -54.32 23.67 26.76
C CYS A 981 -55.86 23.68 26.72
N THR A 982 -56.51 23.75 27.89
CA THR A 982 -57.99 23.74 28.00
C THR A 982 -58.48 25.04 28.62
N SER A 983 -59.41 25.73 27.97
CA SER A 983 -60.09 26.91 28.53
C SER A 983 -61.61 26.83 28.36
N GLU A 984 -62.35 27.11 29.43
CA GLU A 984 -63.82 27.03 29.48
C GLU A 984 -64.44 28.42 29.39
N GLY A 985 -65.28 28.65 28.38
CA GLY A 985 -66.07 29.86 28.26
C GLY A 985 -67.20 29.95 29.31
N PRO A 986 -67.77 31.14 29.52
CA PRO A 986 -68.92 31.32 30.42
C PRO A 986 -70.19 30.61 29.89
N TRP A 987 -71.06 30.17 30.81
CA TRP A 987 -72.37 29.59 30.51
C TRP A 987 -73.31 30.59 29.82
N SER A 988 -74.15 30.08 28.91
CA SER A 988 -75.23 30.82 28.27
C SER A 988 -76.28 31.30 29.27
N THR A 989 -77.14 32.22 28.83
CA THR A 989 -78.44 32.40 29.48
C THR A 989 -79.25 31.09 29.45
N VAL A 990 -80.15 30.90 30.42
CA VAL A 990 -80.95 29.67 30.55
C VAL A 990 -82.14 29.68 29.58
N GLY A 991 -82.24 28.66 28.73
CA GLY A 991 -83.42 28.38 27.91
C GLY A 991 -84.41 27.47 28.66
N SER A 992 -85.65 27.38 28.18
CA SER A 992 -86.67 26.50 28.79
C SER A 992 -87.64 25.90 27.77
N PHE A 993 -88.18 24.73 28.08
CA PHE A 993 -89.22 24.03 27.32
C PHE A 993 -90.06 23.12 28.21
N LYS A 994 -91.19 22.61 27.69
CA LYS A 994 -92.11 21.72 28.40
C LYS A 994 -92.42 20.49 27.56
N VAL A 995 -92.53 19.32 28.19
CA VAL A 995 -92.99 18.07 27.55
C VAL A 995 -94.34 17.66 28.15
N GLU A 996 -95.34 17.39 27.31
CA GLU A 996 -96.68 16.96 27.75
C GLU A 996 -96.77 15.45 28.02
N ALA A 997 -97.74 15.05 28.85
CA ALA A 997 -98.03 13.65 29.14
C ALA A 997 -98.80 12.97 28.00
N GLN A 998 -98.56 11.68 27.79
CA GLN A 998 -99.25 10.87 26.79
C GLN A 998 -100.77 10.80 27.07
N GLN A 999 -101.62 11.31 26.16
CA GLN A 999 -103.08 11.10 26.23
C GLN A 999 -103.45 9.77 25.56
N PHE A 1000 -104.07 8.84 26.32
CA PHE A 1000 -104.74 7.66 25.78
C PHE A 1000 -106.25 7.89 25.73
N ASP A 1001 -106.85 7.80 24.54
CA ASP A 1001 -108.30 7.92 24.36
C ASP A 1001 -108.97 6.54 24.43
N TYR A 1002 -109.65 6.24 25.54
CA TYR A 1002 -110.34 4.97 25.78
C TYR A 1002 -111.87 5.15 25.73
N HIS A 1003 -112.44 5.23 24.52
CA HIS A 1003 -113.88 5.07 24.27
C HIS A 1003 -114.14 3.97 23.23
N LEU A 1004 -114.24 2.72 23.70
CA LEU A 1004 -114.82 1.48 23.13
C LEU A 1004 -114.02 0.33 23.79
N MET A 1005 -114.50 -0.37 24.82
CA MET A 1005 -115.65 -1.28 24.76
C MET A 1005 -116.16 -1.61 26.18
N MET A 1006 -117.40 -1.20 26.39
CA MET A 1006 -118.55 -1.88 27.02
C MET A 1006 -118.46 -2.61 28.38
N PRO A 1007 -119.48 -2.42 29.25
CA PRO A 1007 -119.73 -3.18 30.47
C PRO A 1007 -120.66 -4.39 30.22
N ILE A 1008 -120.77 -5.32 31.17
CA ILE A 1008 -122.05 -5.93 31.61
C ILE A 1008 -121.92 -6.52 33.04
N THR A 1009 -122.89 -6.10 33.84
CA THR A 1009 -123.42 -6.41 35.20
C THR A 1009 -123.49 -7.90 35.61
N PHE A 1010 -123.20 -8.29 36.88
CA PHE A 1010 -124.03 -8.31 38.14
C PHE A 1010 -125.38 -9.04 37.98
N ARG A 1011 -125.93 -9.89 38.88
CA ARG A 1011 -125.72 -10.49 40.23
C ARG A 1011 -126.92 -11.48 40.42
N PRO A 1012 -127.06 -12.32 41.48
CA PRO A 1012 -126.15 -12.68 42.57
C PRO A 1012 -125.45 -14.03 42.38
#